data_AF-A0AA36IBP7-F1
#
_entry.id   AF-A0AA36IBP7-F1
#
_cell.length_a   1.000
_cell.length_b   1.000
_cell.length_c   1.000
_cell.angle_alpha   90.00
_cell.angle_beta   90.00
_cell.angle_gamma   90.00
#
_symmetry.space_group_name_H-M   'P 1'
#
loop_
_entity.id
_entity.type
_entity.pdbx_description
1 polymer ?
#
loop_
_entity_poly.entity_id
_entity_poly.type
_entity_poly.pdbx_seq_one_letter_code
_entity_poly.pdbx_strand_id
1 'polypeptide(L)'
;MSTLQELQDKVADLQKQNEILGMENEMLADYLQRDAERTSGLEDTDEVRLARLARLASLLCPGFLHRGPAGQGAVAAVGAVTSQSDAKQSEAPNRQANYVELPCFSMRDPYASLLLHGVKTVETRNWPMLKDVSGACLLHIGHKTMDENVAAEFLWSNGLAEPEDVERLLQPPQGLFRGQVLGLLDLDKTRRYTEEETRQSNIQTAVASEVVGKWATPVRRAWWLKIPLRVQGQPGVWTVRLPRDAAPSQALPLLGLSEREPAGTELSRNASDACLNSESMKQLPSLMVFDLDGVCWSPEMYQTKGGPPYQATAEGAVNSAGEEIRLFPAVRRVWGLLQSAASQGIRVAVASSSRRHKALPLLKTIEVTPGVSMMDLIDQSLFEMYYRRGEGKRPHLEALLARSGVQPEEVLFVDDNEDNIRSVRRLGITAVHMPTGLSEDSWAYALDVYKETDIRIAEVKRDAYEFRRDIVVGAENPRTGKTIAEKVLKYMEDKLTQKDMQINKLLMKNQAYKVAIKKAEASLKSKAETGDDLQYIDFHQLQIENSQFVKRIEEANQELIELKRRAGRTVKILNNMKKKLSSLTAEAKFLEDEIKERKAMLAKTEHDIVKVVEEKEAARKEHKKLRAQSRQSPEMPQVVDYVSQKAEAYELEAQKRNWERKVELARRSVVTAARLERCSNMACPFVIIARRKGARLKHPNQF
;
A
#
# COMPACT_ATOMS: atom_id res chain seq x y z
N MET A 1 6.38 9.45 -36.69
CA MET A 1 5.43 8.50 -36.07
C MET A 1 4.13 9.15 -35.61
N SER A 2 4.08 10.42 -35.17
CA SER A 2 2.80 11.05 -34.75
C SER A 2 1.79 11.19 -35.90
N THR A 3 2.25 11.51 -37.11
CA THR A 3 1.38 11.65 -38.29
C THR A 3 0.68 10.35 -38.73
N LEU A 4 1.21 9.18 -38.36
CA LEU A 4 0.57 7.90 -38.66
C LEU A 4 -0.56 7.61 -37.65
N GLN A 5 -0.29 7.91 -36.38
CA GLN A 5 -1.23 7.76 -35.27
C GLN A 5 -2.44 8.68 -35.45
N GLU A 6 -2.21 9.96 -35.74
CA GLU A 6 -3.27 10.96 -35.98
C GLU A 6 -4.19 10.57 -37.16
N LEU A 7 -3.65 9.88 -38.16
CA LEU A 7 -4.43 9.40 -39.30
C LEU A 7 -5.20 8.12 -38.98
N GLN A 8 -4.66 7.26 -38.12
CA GLN A 8 -5.34 6.05 -37.62
C GLN A 8 -6.50 6.40 -36.69
N ASP A 9 -6.33 7.38 -35.82
CA ASP A 9 -7.36 7.85 -34.89
C ASP A 9 -8.51 8.50 -35.67
N LYS A 10 -8.20 9.37 -36.66
CA LYS A 10 -9.20 9.91 -37.60
C LYS A 10 -9.94 8.81 -38.36
N VAL A 11 -9.27 7.72 -38.73
CA VAL A 11 -9.92 6.58 -39.42
C VAL A 11 -10.89 5.84 -38.51
N ALA A 12 -10.54 5.67 -37.24
CA ALA A 12 -11.38 5.01 -36.25
C ALA A 12 -12.63 5.84 -35.90
N ASP A 13 -12.46 7.15 -35.71
CA ASP A 13 -13.58 8.06 -35.42
C ASP A 13 -14.59 8.10 -36.58
N LEU A 14 -14.09 8.13 -37.81
CA LEU A 14 -14.94 8.09 -39.01
C LEU A 14 -15.65 6.74 -39.20
N GLN A 15 -15.04 5.63 -38.79
CA GLN A 15 -15.70 4.31 -38.83
C GLN A 15 -16.82 4.22 -37.79
N LYS A 16 -16.57 4.74 -36.59
CA LYS A 16 -17.57 4.79 -35.52
C LYS A 16 -18.75 5.69 -35.88
N GLN A 17 -18.48 6.84 -36.51
CA GLN A 17 -19.52 7.70 -37.06
C GLN A 17 -20.34 7.01 -38.16
N ASN A 18 -19.70 6.25 -39.06
CA ASN A 18 -20.41 5.48 -40.10
C ASN A 18 -21.29 4.35 -39.51
N GLU A 19 -20.83 3.67 -38.46
CA GLU A 19 -21.63 2.63 -37.78
C GLU A 19 -22.87 3.25 -37.10
N ILE A 20 -22.71 4.40 -36.44
CA ILE A 20 -23.83 5.12 -35.81
C ILE A 20 -24.84 5.57 -36.87
N LEU A 21 -24.39 6.20 -37.95
CA LEU A 21 -25.25 6.62 -39.06
C LEU A 21 -25.94 5.43 -39.75
N GLY A 22 -25.24 4.30 -39.88
CA GLY A 22 -25.80 3.06 -40.42
C GLY A 22 -26.95 2.53 -39.55
N MET A 23 -26.77 2.50 -38.22
CA MET A 23 -27.82 2.10 -37.29
C MET A 23 -29.01 3.08 -37.28
N GLU A 24 -28.75 4.38 -37.40
CA GLU A 24 -29.80 5.40 -37.52
C GLU A 24 -30.63 5.22 -38.80
N ASN A 25 -29.96 4.96 -39.94
CA ASN A 25 -30.62 4.67 -41.22
C ASN A 25 -31.42 3.38 -41.19
N GLU A 26 -30.89 2.32 -40.56
CA GLU A 26 -31.59 1.05 -40.40
C GLU A 26 -32.84 1.21 -39.53
N MET A 27 -32.75 1.95 -38.41
CA MET A 27 -33.92 2.31 -37.60
C MET A 27 -34.97 3.12 -38.36
N LEU A 28 -34.54 4.08 -39.18
CA LEU A 28 -35.43 4.90 -40.02
C LEU A 28 -36.11 4.06 -41.10
N ALA A 29 -35.39 3.15 -41.75
CA ALA A 29 -35.95 2.22 -42.73
C ALA A 29 -36.98 1.27 -42.09
N ASP A 30 -36.65 0.70 -40.93
CA ASP A 30 -37.56 -0.17 -40.16
C ASP A 30 -38.82 0.58 -39.71
N TYR A 31 -38.66 1.85 -39.31
CA TYR A 31 -39.78 2.72 -38.95
C TYR A 31 -40.69 2.99 -40.16
N LEU A 32 -40.13 3.37 -41.31
CA LEU A 32 -40.87 3.62 -42.54
C LEU A 32 -41.61 2.38 -43.04
N GLN A 33 -40.99 1.20 -42.92
CA GLN A 33 -41.58 -0.07 -43.33
C GLN A 33 -42.74 -0.48 -42.41
N ARG A 34 -42.60 -0.31 -41.08
CA ARG A 34 -43.69 -0.56 -40.12
C ARG A 34 -44.82 0.46 -40.22
N ASP A 35 -44.53 1.70 -40.60
CA ASP A 35 -45.56 2.73 -40.81
C ASP A 35 -46.33 2.46 -42.12
N ALA A 36 -45.64 2.03 -43.19
CA ALA A 36 -46.27 1.57 -44.43
C ALA A 36 -47.23 0.39 -44.19
N GLU A 37 -46.83 -0.59 -43.37
CA GLU A 37 -47.69 -1.72 -42.99
C GLU A 37 -48.93 -1.29 -42.17
N ARG A 38 -48.79 -0.30 -41.28
CA ARG A 38 -49.90 0.25 -40.47
C ARG A 38 -50.87 1.14 -41.24
N THR A 39 -50.45 1.72 -42.38
CA THR A 39 -51.32 2.52 -43.25
C THR A 39 -52.28 1.70 -44.12
N SER A 40 -52.17 0.37 -44.11
CA SER A 40 -53.01 -0.52 -44.92
C SER A 40 -54.47 -0.68 -44.43
N GLY A 41 -54.94 0.07 -43.42
CA GLY A 41 -56.31 -0.12 -42.91
C GLY A 41 -56.99 0.91 -42.00
N LEU A 42 -56.52 2.17 -41.88
CA LEU A 42 -57.21 3.16 -41.01
C LEU A 42 -57.32 4.56 -41.64
N GLU A 43 -58.50 5.17 -41.51
CA GLU A 43 -58.77 6.56 -41.92
C GLU A 43 -57.94 7.56 -41.11
N ASP A 44 -57.39 8.52 -41.83
CA ASP A 44 -56.19 9.25 -41.46
C ASP A 44 -56.57 10.63 -40.89
N THR A 45 -56.74 10.70 -39.57
CA THR A 45 -57.12 11.92 -38.83
C THR A 45 -55.90 12.79 -38.50
N ASP A 46 -56.09 14.12 -38.53
CA ASP A 46 -55.00 15.11 -38.40
C ASP A 46 -54.23 15.02 -37.05
N GLU A 47 -54.85 14.56 -35.97
CA GLU A 47 -54.19 14.35 -34.66
C GLU A 47 -53.17 13.20 -34.69
N VAL A 48 -53.48 12.10 -35.39
CA VAL A 48 -52.58 10.95 -35.52
C VAL A 48 -51.36 11.34 -36.36
N ARG A 49 -51.56 12.18 -37.39
CA ARG A 49 -50.48 12.70 -38.24
C ARG A 49 -49.54 13.68 -37.50
N LEU A 50 -50.09 14.57 -36.68
CA LEU A 50 -49.30 15.49 -35.83
C LEU A 50 -48.49 14.75 -34.77
N ALA A 51 -49.05 13.72 -34.14
CA ALA A 51 -48.33 12.85 -33.21
C ALA A 51 -47.20 12.04 -33.89
N ARG A 52 -47.41 11.63 -35.16
CA ARG A 52 -46.39 10.95 -35.99
C ARG A 52 -45.24 11.89 -36.36
N LEU A 53 -45.53 13.12 -36.81
CA LEU A 53 -44.50 14.12 -37.11
C LEU A 53 -43.69 14.52 -35.88
N ALA A 54 -44.33 14.63 -34.71
CA ALA A 54 -43.63 14.90 -33.45
C ALA A 54 -42.70 13.75 -33.02
N ARG A 55 -43.10 12.48 -33.23
CA ARG A 55 -42.25 11.30 -32.94
C ARG A 55 -41.10 11.15 -33.94
N LEU A 56 -41.33 11.39 -35.23
CA LEU A 56 -40.29 11.42 -36.26
C LEU A 56 -39.27 12.54 -36.02
N ALA A 57 -39.74 13.74 -35.63
CA ALA A 57 -38.87 14.85 -35.24
C ALA A 57 -38.04 14.52 -33.98
N SER A 58 -38.58 13.77 -33.02
CA SER A 58 -37.85 13.34 -31.81
C SER A 58 -36.76 12.28 -32.09
N LEU A 59 -36.94 11.47 -33.14
CA LEU A 59 -35.96 10.47 -33.58
C LEU A 59 -34.81 11.09 -34.37
N LEU A 60 -35.09 12.15 -35.14
CA LEU A 60 -34.10 12.87 -35.95
C LEU A 60 -33.36 13.97 -35.18
N CYS A 61 -33.88 14.39 -34.02
CA CYS A 61 -33.31 15.43 -33.16
C CYS A 61 -33.56 15.11 -31.67
N PRO A 62 -32.65 14.40 -30.96
CA PRO A 62 -32.87 13.95 -29.59
C PRO A 62 -32.99 15.05 -28.51
N GLY A 63 -33.02 16.32 -28.88
CA GLY A 63 -33.00 17.46 -27.96
C GLY A 63 -34.23 18.38 -28.02
N PHE A 64 -35.20 18.14 -28.90
CA PHE A 64 -36.33 19.05 -29.07
C PHE A 64 -37.64 18.47 -28.52
N LEU A 65 -38.17 19.16 -27.51
CA LEU A 65 -39.48 19.04 -26.83
C LEU A 65 -39.51 18.20 -25.54
N HIS A 66 -39.42 18.87 -24.38
CA HIS A 66 -40.62 19.11 -23.58
C HIS A 66 -40.44 20.21 -22.51
N ARG A 67 -41.12 21.34 -22.72
CA ARG A 67 -41.61 22.23 -21.67
C ARG A 67 -43.11 21.90 -21.48
N GLY A 68 -43.40 20.95 -20.58
CA GLY A 68 -44.65 20.67 -19.82
C GLY A 68 -45.98 20.35 -20.55
N PRO A 69 -47.05 19.92 -19.82
CA PRO A 69 -47.12 19.25 -18.52
C PRO A 69 -47.83 17.87 -18.55
N ALA A 70 -47.55 17.04 -17.53
CA ALA A 70 -48.32 15.92 -16.95
C ALA A 70 -49.23 15.03 -17.83
N GLY A 71 -48.95 13.71 -17.81
CA GLY A 71 -49.89 12.66 -18.19
C GLY A 71 -49.36 11.27 -17.83
N GLN A 72 -50.11 10.54 -17.01
CA GLN A 72 -49.79 9.26 -16.38
C GLN A 72 -49.76 8.08 -17.37
N GLY A 73 -49.00 7.03 -17.00
CA GLY A 73 -49.36 5.64 -17.25
C GLY A 73 -48.86 4.99 -18.54
N ALA A 74 -47.96 4.02 -18.41
CA ALA A 74 -48.20 2.63 -18.81
C ALA A 74 -46.93 1.79 -18.66
N VAL A 75 -47.09 0.69 -17.93
CA VAL A 75 -46.15 -0.38 -17.64
C VAL A 75 -46.34 -1.51 -18.67
N ALA A 76 -45.34 -2.40 -18.78
CA ALA A 76 -45.37 -3.76 -19.36
C ALA A 76 -45.26 -3.85 -20.89
N ALA A 77 -44.72 -4.90 -21.51
CA ALA A 77 -43.86 -6.05 -21.21
C ALA A 77 -43.74 -6.81 -22.55
N VAL A 78 -43.01 -7.94 -22.55
CA VAL A 78 -42.96 -8.99 -23.61
C VAL A 78 -41.98 -8.68 -24.76
N GLY A 79 -41.11 -9.59 -25.19
CA GLY A 79 -40.89 -10.99 -24.83
C GLY A 79 -39.74 -11.55 -25.68
N ALA A 80 -39.10 -12.60 -25.17
CA ALA A 80 -38.03 -13.33 -25.82
C ALA A 80 -38.51 -14.07 -27.08
N VAL A 81 -37.67 -14.13 -28.10
CA VAL A 81 -37.68 -15.19 -29.12
C VAL A 81 -36.24 -15.62 -29.39
N THR A 82 -35.98 -16.90 -29.13
CA THR A 82 -34.81 -17.65 -29.56
C THR A 82 -35.02 -18.21 -30.95
N SER A 83 -34.01 -18.12 -31.82
CA SER A 83 -33.72 -19.17 -32.80
C SER A 83 -32.25 -19.14 -33.21
N GLN A 84 -31.59 -20.29 -33.00
CA GLN A 84 -30.36 -20.67 -33.68
C GLN A 84 -30.71 -21.07 -35.12
N SER A 85 -29.87 -20.75 -36.12
CA SER A 85 -28.96 -21.75 -36.69
C SER A 85 -28.07 -21.19 -37.81
N ASP A 86 -26.87 -21.76 -37.84
CA ASP A 86 -25.99 -22.06 -38.97
C ASP A 86 -24.96 -21.05 -39.49
N ALA A 87 -23.73 -21.50 -39.26
CA ALA A 87 -22.45 -20.98 -39.68
C ALA A 87 -22.19 -21.14 -41.18
N LYS A 88 -21.37 -20.23 -41.72
CA LYS A 88 -20.26 -20.57 -42.63
C LYS A 88 -19.20 -19.46 -42.62
N GLN A 89 -17.96 -19.90 -42.44
CA GLN A 89 -16.73 -19.12 -42.34
C GLN A 89 -16.41 -18.36 -43.64
N SER A 90 -15.83 -17.17 -43.53
CA SER A 90 -14.72 -16.76 -44.40
C SER A 90 -13.83 -15.73 -43.67
N GLU A 91 -12.54 -16.01 -43.64
CA GLU A 91 -11.47 -15.21 -43.03
C GLU A 91 -11.24 -13.91 -43.83
N ALA A 92 -11.01 -12.79 -43.13
CA ALA A 92 -10.57 -11.52 -43.70
C ALA A 92 -9.24 -11.06 -43.05
N PRO A 93 -8.30 -10.46 -43.82
CA PRO A 93 -6.92 -10.29 -43.36
C PRO A 93 -6.71 -9.06 -42.46
N ASN A 94 -6.15 -9.34 -41.29
CA ASN A 94 -5.13 -8.63 -40.51
C ASN A 94 -5.11 -7.07 -40.53
N ARG A 95 -5.87 -6.47 -39.60
CA ARG A 95 -5.58 -5.14 -39.00
C ARG A 95 -4.45 -5.34 -37.98
N GLN A 96 -3.35 -4.59 -38.02
CA GLN A 96 -2.33 -4.63 -36.96
C GLN A 96 -2.96 -4.17 -35.64
N ALA A 97 -3.19 -5.13 -34.75
CA ALA A 97 -3.80 -4.92 -33.45
C ALA A 97 -2.85 -4.15 -32.51
N ASN A 98 -3.33 -3.07 -31.90
CA ASN A 98 -2.62 -2.34 -30.83
C ASN A 98 -2.72 -3.03 -29.46
N TYR A 99 -2.82 -4.36 -29.47
CA TYR A 99 -2.91 -5.21 -28.29
C TYR A 99 -2.17 -6.52 -28.57
N VAL A 100 -1.67 -7.15 -27.52
CA VAL A 100 -1.10 -8.49 -27.59
C VAL A 100 -2.09 -9.44 -26.93
N GLU A 101 -2.49 -10.48 -27.66
CA GLU A 101 -3.30 -11.56 -27.09
C GLU A 101 -2.38 -12.52 -26.34
N LEU A 102 -2.61 -12.65 -25.03
CA LEU A 102 -1.80 -13.48 -24.16
C LEU A 102 -2.68 -14.48 -23.41
N PRO A 103 -2.16 -15.70 -23.14
CA PRO A 103 -2.82 -16.63 -22.24
C PRO A 103 -2.86 -16.02 -20.83
N CYS A 104 -3.98 -16.19 -20.14
CA CYS A 104 -4.24 -15.69 -18.81
C CYS A 104 -4.78 -16.83 -17.95
N PHE A 105 -4.37 -16.89 -16.69
CA PHE A 105 -4.97 -17.80 -15.72
C PHE A 105 -5.28 -17.11 -14.40
N SER A 106 -6.21 -17.71 -13.64
CA SER A 106 -6.63 -17.20 -12.34
C SER A 106 -5.89 -17.92 -11.21
N MET A 107 -5.44 -17.14 -10.22
CA MET A 107 -4.86 -17.63 -8.97
C MET A 107 -5.53 -16.93 -7.77
N ARG A 108 -5.65 -17.63 -6.65
CA ARG A 108 -6.15 -17.06 -5.40
C ARG A 108 -5.01 -16.39 -4.64
N ASP A 109 -5.29 -15.25 -4.02
CA ASP A 109 -4.39 -14.66 -3.03
C ASP A 109 -4.26 -15.57 -1.79
N PRO A 110 -3.16 -15.51 -1.03
CA PRO A 110 -2.01 -14.59 -1.18
C PRO A 110 -0.95 -15.08 -2.18
N TYR A 111 -1.06 -16.31 -2.69
CA TYR A 111 -0.04 -16.90 -3.59
C TYR A 111 0.12 -16.15 -4.91
N ALA A 112 -0.93 -15.49 -5.40
CA ALA A 112 -0.84 -14.63 -6.58
C ALA A 112 0.03 -13.39 -6.31
N SER A 113 -0.22 -12.73 -5.18
CA SER A 113 0.60 -11.61 -4.71
C SER A 113 2.05 -12.02 -4.42
N LEU A 114 2.28 -13.16 -3.77
CA LEU A 114 3.63 -13.68 -3.51
C LEU A 114 4.41 -13.97 -4.80
N LEU A 115 3.72 -14.37 -5.87
CA LEU A 115 4.31 -14.64 -7.18
C LEU A 115 4.68 -13.32 -7.90
N LEU A 116 3.85 -12.29 -7.79
CA LEU A 116 4.12 -10.96 -8.37
C LEU A 116 5.15 -10.14 -7.57
N HIS A 117 5.26 -10.36 -6.27
CA HIS A 117 6.34 -9.82 -5.43
C HIS A 117 7.67 -10.60 -5.57
N GLY A 118 7.67 -11.70 -6.33
CA GLY A 118 8.88 -12.49 -6.61
C GLY A 118 9.31 -13.43 -5.47
N VAL A 119 8.50 -13.58 -4.43
CA VAL A 119 8.75 -14.53 -3.32
C VAL A 119 8.50 -15.96 -3.77
N LYS A 120 7.38 -16.17 -4.47
CA LYS A 120 7.03 -17.46 -5.09
C LYS A 120 7.57 -17.51 -6.52
N THR A 121 8.52 -18.41 -6.77
CA THR A 121 9.22 -18.54 -8.06
C THR A 121 8.76 -19.76 -8.86
N VAL A 122 8.02 -20.68 -8.25
CA VAL A 122 7.45 -21.85 -8.94
C VAL A 122 5.96 -21.95 -8.64
N GLU A 123 5.13 -21.97 -9.69
CA GLU A 123 3.71 -22.29 -9.57
C GLU A 123 3.50 -23.80 -9.62
N THR A 124 2.67 -24.36 -8.73
CA THR A 124 2.39 -25.80 -8.72
C THR A 124 0.91 -26.12 -8.67
N ARG A 125 0.51 -27.16 -9.41
CA ARG A 125 -0.88 -27.65 -9.47
C ARG A 125 -0.94 -29.17 -9.53
N ASN A 126 -2.07 -29.73 -9.12
CA ASN A 126 -2.30 -31.17 -9.22
C ASN A 126 -2.68 -31.63 -10.64
N TRP A 127 -3.14 -30.71 -11.48
CA TRP A 127 -3.50 -30.94 -12.88
C TRP A 127 -2.60 -30.13 -13.83
N PRO A 128 -2.25 -30.65 -15.02
CA PRO A 128 -1.29 -30.05 -15.96
C PRO A 128 -1.87 -28.85 -16.75
N MET A 129 -2.53 -27.91 -16.07
CA MET A 129 -3.24 -26.80 -16.72
C MET A 129 -2.31 -25.88 -17.53
N LEU A 130 -1.08 -25.68 -17.08
CA LEU A 130 -0.08 -24.80 -17.72
C LEU A 130 0.89 -25.57 -18.64
N LYS A 131 0.61 -26.85 -18.95
CA LYS A 131 1.54 -27.69 -19.71
C LYS A 131 1.86 -27.14 -21.10
N ASP A 132 0.87 -26.53 -21.74
CA ASP A 132 0.96 -25.99 -23.09
C ASP A 132 1.18 -24.45 -23.10
N VAL A 133 1.47 -23.85 -21.95
CA VAL A 133 1.70 -22.41 -21.80
C VAL A 133 3.16 -22.17 -21.42
N SER A 134 3.93 -21.53 -22.30
CA SER A 134 5.31 -21.10 -22.05
C SER A 134 5.55 -19.71 -22.63
N GLY A 135 6.33 -18.88 -21.94
CA GLY A 135 6.57 -17.48 -22.27
C GLY A 135 5.60 -16.54 -21.55
N ALA A 136 5.24 -15.43 -22.21
CA ALA A 136 4.39 -14.39 -21.63
C ALA A 136 2.98 -14.90 -21.27
N CYS A 137 2.59 -14.76 -20.02
CA CYS A 137 1.29 -15.15 -19.51
C CYS A 137 0.75 -14.13 -18.49
N LEU A 138 -0.53 -13.81 -18.57
CA LEU A 138 -1.19 -12.88 -17.66
C LEU A 138 -1.70 -13.57 -16.39
N LEU A 139 -1.65 -12.86 -15.28
CA LEU A 139 -2.13 -13.32 -13.98
C LEU A 139 -3.35 -12.52 -13.54
N HIS A 140 -4.47 -13.22 -13.46
CA HIS A 140 -5.69 -12.73 -12.82
C HIS A 140 -5.72 -13.14 -11.34
N ILE A 141 -5.92 -12.16 -10.44
CA ILE A 141 -6.08 -12.43 -9.02
C ILE A 141 -7.56 -12.62 -8.71
N GLY A 142 -7.96 -13.80 -8.23
CA GLY A 142 -9.35 -14.10 -7.88
C GLY A 142 -9.84 -13.35 -6.64
N HIS A 143 -11.16 -13.12 -6.54
CA HIS A 143 -11.78 -12.51 -5.35
C HIS A 143 -11.65 -13.37 -4.08
N LYS A 144 -11.55 -14.69 -4.23
CA LYS A 144 -11.41 -15.62 -3.10
C LYS A 144 -9.95 -15.73 -2.67
N THR A 145 -9.72 -15.60 -1.38
CA THR A 145 -8.43 -15.84 -0.74
C THR A 145 -8.30 -17.26 -0.22
N MET A 146 -7.06 -17.72 -0.14
CA MET A 146 -6.61 -18.84 0.69
C MET A 146 -6.23 -18.30 2.07
N ASP A 147 -5.90 -19.18 3.00
CA ASP A 147 -5.54 -18.80 4.36
C ASP A 147 -4.23 -17.99 4.39
N GLU A 148 -4.34 -16.71 4.74
CA GLU A 148 -3.22 -15.78 4.81
C GLU A 148 -2.31 -16.10 6.01
N ASN A 149 -2.83 -16.68 7.10
CA ASN A 149 -2.03 -17.04 8.28
C ASN A 149 -1.07 -18.18 7.97
N VAL A 150 -1.53 -19.19 7.23
CA VAL A 150 -0.69 -20.32 6.81
C VAL A 150 0.46 -19.86 5.92
N ALA A 151 0.19 -18.92 5.00
CA ALA A 151 1.22 -18.33 4.16
C ALA A 151 2.19 -17.44 4.97
N ALA A 152 1.67 -16.62 5.89
CA ALA A 152 2.47 -15.78 6.77
C ALA A 152 3.43 -16.60 7.64
N GLU A 153 2.92 -17.65 8.29
CA GLU A 153 3.69 -18.54 9.14
C GLU A 153 4.79 -19.26 8.35
N PHE A 154 4.48 -19.71 7.13
CA PHE A 154 5.47 -20.36 6.27
C PHE A 154 6.61 -19.41 5.87
N LEU A 155 6.28 -18.17 5.47
CA LEU A 155 7.26 -17.17 5.09
C LEU A 155 8.18 -16.79 6.24
N TRP A 156 7.59 -16.60 7.43
CA TRP A 156 8.30 -16.27 8.65
C TRP A 156 9.22 -17.42 9.09
N SER A 157 8.69 -18.65 9.18
CA SER A 157 9.41 -19.81 9.70
C SER A 157 10.56 -20.25 8.81
N ASN A 158 10.49 -19.98 7.51
CA ASN A 158 11.53 -20.31 6.54
C ASN A 158 12.44 -19.12 6.19
N GLY A 159 12.28 -17.97 6.85
CA GLY A 159 13.12 -16.78 6.63
C GLY A 159 13.00 -16.19 5.22
N LEU A 160 11.84 -16.34 4.57
CA LEU A 160 11.58 -15.83 3.22
C LEU A 160 11.16 -14.36 3.22
N ALA A 161 10.69 -13.84 4.37
CA ALA A 161 10.33 -12.45 4.56
C ALA A 161 10.58 -12.01 6.01
N GLU A 162 10.98 -10.74 6.18
CA GLU A 162 11.05 -10.08 7.48
C GLU A 162 9.63 -9.83 8.03
N PRO A 163 9.43 -9.82 9.37
CA PRO A 163 8.09 -9.83 9.95
C PRO A 163 7.29 -8.55 9.62
N GLU A 164 7.99 -7.43 9.41
CA GLU A 164 7.41 -6.15 9.02
C GLU A 164 6.89 -6.15 7.56
N ASP A 165 7.45 -7.02 6.71
CA ASP A 165 7.12 -7.08 5.29
C ASP A 165 6.10 -8.19 4.95
N VAL A 166 5.87 -9.17 5.84
CA VAL A 166 4.96 -10.30 5.61
C VAL A 166 3.56 -9.82 5.22
N GLU A 167 2.98 -8.89 5.98
CA GLU A 167 1.63 -8.38 5.71
C GLU A 167 1.55 -7.64 4.37
N ARG A 168 2.62 -6.95 3.95
CA ARG A 168 2.70 -6.27 2.65
C ARG A 168 2.76 -7.27 1.49
N LEU A 169 3.48 -8.38 1.66
CA LEU A 169 3.72 -9.37 0.60
C LEU A 169 2.52 -10.27 0.31
N LEU A 170 1.60 -10.43 1.27
CA LEU A 170 0.42 -11.28 1.14
C LEU A 170 -0.72 -10.64 0.32
N GLN A 171 -0.58 -9.35 -0.03
CA GLN A 171 -1.62 -8.59 -0.72
C GLN A 171 -1.08 -7.75 -1.89
N PRO A 172 -1.94 -7.36 -2.85
CA PRO A 172 -1.57 -6.44 -3.90
C PRO A 172 -1.17 -5.06 -3.34
N PRO A 173 -0.28 -4.32 -4.01
CA PRO A 173 0.04 -2.94 -3.68
C PRO A 173 -1.21 -2.05 -3.59
N GLN A 174 -1.13 -0.99 -2.76
CA GLN A 174 -2.22 -0.04 -2.60
C GLN A 174 -2.68 0.53 -3.96
N GLY A 175 -3.98 0.49 -4.21
CA GLY A 175 -4.59 0.92 -5.48
C GLY A 175 -4.89 -0.20 -6.48
N LEU A 176 -4.44 -1.43 -6.24
CA LEU A 176 -4.78 -2.61 -7.04
C LEU A 176 -5.77 -3.51 -6.28
N PHE A 177 -6.76 -4.04 -6.98
CA PHE A 177 -7.85 -4.81 -6.35
C PHE A 177 -7.97 -6.21 -6.93
N ARG A 178 -8.35 -7.17 -6.07
CA ARG A 178 -8.70 -8.54 -6.47
C ARG A 178 -9.87 -8.54 -7.46
N GLY A 179 -9.94 -9.56 -8.31
CA GLY A 179 -10.90 -9.69 -9.41
C GLY A 179 -10.46 -9.02 -10.71
N GLN A 180 -9.15 -8.76 -10.85
CA GLN A 180 -8.56 -8.09 -12.01
C GLN A 180 -7.33 -8.86 -12.49
N VAL A 181 -6.95 -8.63 -13.74
CA VAL A 181 -5.64 -9.01 -14.25
C VAL A 181 -4.65 -7.95 -13.78
N LEU A 182 -3.71 -8.36 -12.94
CA LEU A 182 -2.76 -7.44 -12.28
C LEU A 182 -1.32 -7.72 -12.68
N GLY A 183 -1.04 -8.91 -13.20
CA GLY A 183 0.33 -9.38 -13.42
C GLY A 183 0.60 -9.86 -14.83
N LEU A 184 1.86 -9.73 -15.24
CA LEU A 184 2.46 -10.35 -16.41
C LEU A 184 3.62 -11.24 -15.95
N LEU A 185 3.65 -12.48 -16.42
CA LEU A 185 4.59 -13.52 -16.03
C LEU A 185 5.35 -14.02 -17.25
N ASP A 186 6.61 -14.42 -17.04
CA ASP A 186 7.40 -15.21 -17.99
C ASP A 186 7.47 -16.66 -17.49
N LEU A 187 6.69 -17.55 -18.07
CA LEU A 187 6.57 -18.95 -17.67
C LEU A 187 7.56 -19.84 -18.43
N ASP A 188 8.26 -20.71 -17.72
CA ASP A 188 9.05 -21.77 -18.34
C ASP A 188 8.22 -23.04 -18.57
N LYS A 189 8.81 -24.05 -19.23
CA LYS A 189 8.15 -25.32 -19.52
C LYS A 189 7.71 -26.02 -18.23
N THR A 190 6.41 -26.33 -18.17
CA THR A 190 5.84 -27.12 -17.08
C THR A 190 6.42 -28.54 -17.07
N ARG A 191 6.90 -28.98 -15.91
CA ARG A 191 7.35 -30.37 -15.68
C ARG A 191 6.60 -31.01 -14.52
N ARG A 192 6.58 -32.34 -14.49
CA ARG A 192 5.99 -33.09 -13.36
C ARG A 192 7.08 -33.36 -12.33
N TYR A 193 6.82 -33.07 -11.06
CA TYR A 193 7.68 -33.44 -9.95
C TYR A 193 7.48 -34.89 -9.53
N THR A 194 8.56 -35.51 -9.06
CA THR A 194 8.51 -36.80 -8.35
C THR A 194 8.01 -36.60 -6.92
N GLU A 195 7.57 -37.67 -6.25
CA GLU A 195 7.12 -37.59 -4.85
C GLU A 195 8.24 -37.24 -3.87
N GLU A 196 9.50 -37.46 -4.26
CA GLU A 196 10.67 -37.07 -3.48
C GLU A 196 10.94 -35.57 -3.63
N GLU A 197 10.85 -35.04 -4.86
CA GLU A 197 11.02 -33.61 -5.15
C GLU A 197 10.00 -32.75 -4.38
N THR A 198 8.74 -33.17 -4.30
CA THR A 198 7.70 -32.39 -3.59
C THR A 198 7.93 -32.25 -2.09
N ARG A 199 8.79 -33.09 -1.49
CA ARG A 199 9.14 -33.05 -0.06
C ARG A 199 10.43 -32.28 0.23
N GLN A 200 11.15 -31.82 -0.80
CA GLN A 200 12.41 -31.12 -0.58
C GLN A 200 12.16 -29.67 -0.13
N SER A 201 12.89 -29.23 0.89
CA SER A 201 12.74 -27.90 1.48
C SER A 201 13.05 -26.75 0.50
N ASN A 202 13.98 -26.94 -0.44
CA ASN A 202 14.28 -25.99 -1.52
C ASN A 202 13.09 -25.79 -2.49
N ILE A 203 12.30 -26.84 -2.73
CA ILE A 203 11.12 -26.76 -3.60
C ILE A 203 9.96 -26.11 -2.84
N GLN A 204 9.76 -26.47 -1.57
CA GLN A 204 8.74 -25.85 -0.72
C GLN A 204 8.98 -24.33 -0.55
N THR A 205 10.24 -23.92 -0.36
CA THR A 205 10.61 -22.49 -0.32
C THR A 205 10.38 -21.79 -1.66
N ALA A 206 10.70 -22.42 -2.79
CA ALA A 206 10.41 -21.85 -4.12
C ALA A 206 8.90 -21.70 -4.42
N VAL A 207 8.07 -22.58 -3.86
CA VAL A 207 6.61 -22.57 -3.98
C VAL A 207 5.95 -21.64 -2.95
N ALA A 208 6.70 -21.21 -1.94
CA ALA A 208 6.24 -20.48 -0.75
C ALA A 208 5.13 -21.23 0.03
N SER A 209 5.18 -22.57 0.04
CA SER A 209 4.19 -23.41 0.73
C SER A 209 4.74 -24.82 1.01
N GLU A 210 4.29 -25.45 2.10
CA GLU A 210 4.56 -26.87 2.37
C GLU A 210 3.82 -27.80 1.39
N VAL A 211 2.66 -27.36 0.90
CA VAL A 211 1.80 -28.16 0.00
C VAL A 211 2.22 -27.91 -1.45
N VAL A 212 3.05 -28.81 -1.97
CA VAL A 212 3.57 -28.75 -3.34
C VAL A 212 2.73 -29.61 -4.29
N GLY A 213 2.24 -29.02 -5.38
CA GLY A 213 1.50 -29.74 -6.43
C GLY A 213 2.38 -30.61 -7.33
N LYS A 214 1.77 -31.58 -8.02
CA LYS A 214 2.46 -32.55 -8.89
C LYS A 214 3.08 -31.94 -10.15
N TRP A 215 2.49 -30.90 -10.71
CA TRP A 215 2.95 -30.21 -11.91
C TRP A 215 3.49 -28.85 -11.54
N ALA A 216 4.71 -28.57 -11.96
CA ALA A 216 5.46 -27.38 -11.59
C ALA A 216 5.82 -26.56 -12.82
N THR A 217 5.52 -25.27 -12.74
CA THR A 217 5.77 -24.27 -13.78
C THR A 217 6.69 -23.21 -13.19
N PRO A 218 7.99 -23.23 -13.52
CA PRO A 218 8.91 -22.18 -13.08
C PRO A 218 8.50 -20.82 -13.67
N VAL A 219 8.51 -19.80 -12.83
CA VAL A 219 8.26 -18.40 -13.22
C VAL A 219 9.61 -17.70 -13.25
N ARG A 220 10.07 -17.33 -14.46
CA ARG A 220 11.38 -16.69 -14.63
C ARG A 220 11.37 -15.27 -14.13
N ARG A 221 10.29 -14.55 -14.44
CA ARG A 221 10.07 -13.15 -14.07
C ARG A 221 8.58 -12.88 -13.90
N ALA A 222 8.27 -11.94 -13.02
CA ALA A 222 6.92 -11.49 -12.75
C ALA A 222 6.93 -9.96 -12.66
N TRP A 223 5.92 -9.34 -13.24
CA TRP A 223 5.76 -7.89 -13.24
C TRP A 223 4.32 -7.51 -12.93
N TRP A 224 4.15 -6.43 -12.19
CA TRP A 224 2.87 -5.75 -12.09
C TRP A 224 2.57 -5.02 -13.41
N LEU A 225 1.33 -5.10 -13.87
CA LEU A 225 0.87 -4.29 -15.00
C LEU A 225 0.86 -2.81 -14.62
N LYS A 226 1.19 -1.94 -15.56
CA LYS A 226 1.07 -0.48 -15.38
C LYS A 226 -0.40 -0.08 -15.19
N ILE A 227 -1.29 -0.79 -15.87
CA ILE A 227 -2.74 -0.57 -15.83
C ILE A 227 -3.42 -1.93 -15.58
N PRO A 228 -4.21 -2.08 -14.51
CA PRO A 228 -4.93 -3.32 -14.24
C PRO A 228 -6.07 -3.53 -15.25
N LEU A 229 -6.26 -4.77 -15.72
CA LEU A 229 -7.35 -5.07 -16.65
C LEU A 229 -8.55 -5.65 -15.90
N ARG A 230 -9.71 -4.99 -16.03
CA ARG A 230 -10.97 -5.45 -15.46
C ARG A 230 -11.59 -6.54 -16.35
N VAL A 231 -11.16 -7.78 -16.14
CA VAL A 231 -11.67 -8.97 -16.84
C VAL A 231 -12.11 -9.99 -15.80
N GLN A 232 -13.31 -10.57 -15.97
CA GLN A 232 -13.78 -11.65 -15.09
C GLN A 232 -12.93 -12.91 -15.29
N GLY A 233 -12.46 -13.50 -14.19
CA GLY A 233 -11.71 -14.75 -14.22
C GLY A 233 -12.53 -15.93 -14.76
N GLN A 234 -11.92 -16.72 -15.63
CA GLN A 234 -12.51 -17.92 -16.22
C GLN A 234 -11.82 -19.20 -15.69
N PRO A 235 -12.48 -20.37 -15.75
CA PRO A 235 -11.83 -21.63 -15.43
C PRO A 235 -10.78 -21.99 -16.50
N GLY A 236 -9.63 -22.51 -16.07
CA GLY A 236 -8.54 -22.90 -16.96
C GLY A 236 -7.67 -21.72 -17.39
N VAL A 237 -7.08 -21.84 -18.59
CA VAL A 237 -6.32 -20.79 -19.26
C VAL A 237 -7.20 -20.21 -20.37
N TRP A 238 -7.34 -18.89 -20.41
CA TRP A 238 -8.12 -18.19 -21.44
C TRP A 238 -7.31 -17.03 -22.02
N THR A 239 -7.68 -16.54 -23.19
CA THR A 239 -6.94 -15.45 -23.84
C THR A 239 -7.45 -14.09 -23.37
N VAL A 240 -6.54 -13.19 -23.04
CA VAL A 240 -6.83 -11.78 -22.70
C VAL A 240 -6.04 -10.86 -23.61
N ARG A 241 -6.68 -9.76 -24.03
CA ARG A 241 -6.04 -8.71 -24.82
C ARG A 241 -5.33 -7.74 -23.88
N LEU A 242 -4.01 -7.73 -23.93
CA LEU A 242 -3.17 -6.77 -23.22
C LEU A 242 -2.90 -5.55 -24.12
N PRO A 243 -3.41 -4.35 -23.78
CA PRO A 243 -2.97 -3.12 -24.43
C PRO A 243 -1.47 -2.91 -24.21
N ARG A 244 -0.74 -2.41 -25.21
CA ARG A 244 0.71 -2.19 -25.10
C ARG A 244 1.08 -1.27 -23.93
N ASP A 245 0.25 -0.27 -23.65
CA ASP A 245 0.50 0.73 -22.60
C ASP A 245 0.29 0.16 -21.18
N ALA A 246 -0.47 -0.94 -21.06
CA ALA A 246 -0.63 -1.66 -19.80
C ALA A 246 0.60 -2.53 -19.46
N ALA A 247 1.42 -2.87 -20.46
CA ALA A 247 2.60 -3.69 -20.25
C ALA A 247 3.73 -2.91 -19.55
N PRO A 248 4.41 -3.50 -18.57
CA PRO A 248 5.57 -2.90 -17.94
C PRO A 248 6.73 -2.81 -18.95
N SER A 249 7.45 -1.67 -18.94
CA SER A 249 8.57 -1.39 -19.84
C SER A 249 9.60 -2.52 -19.92
N GLN A 250 9.92 -3.10 -18.75
CA GLN A 250 10.87 -4.20 -18.58
C GLN A 250 10.42 -5.51 -19.24
N ALA A 251 9.12 -5.67 -19.50
CA ALA A 251 8.55 -6.85 -20.14
C ALA A 251 8.29 -6.67 -21.64
N LEU A 252 8.50 -5.46 -22.19
CA LEU A 252 8.31 -5.20 -23.62
C LEU A 252 9.17 -6.11 -24.52
N PRO A 253 10.46 -6.40 -24.23
CA PRO A 253 11.24 -7.33 -25.04
C PRO A 253 10.67 -8.75 -25.08
N LEU A 254 10.06 -9.22 -23.97
CA LEU A 254 9.40 -10.54 -23.90
C LEU A 254 8.18 -10.60 -24.84
N LEU A 255 7.51 -9.47 -25.04
CA LEU A 255 6.35 -9.33 -25.92
C LEU A 255 6.74 -8.99 -27.37
N GLY A 256 8.04 -8.90 -27.69
CA GLY A 256 8.53 -8.47 -29.00
C GLY A 256 8.25 -6.98 -29.29
N LEU A 257 8.17 -6.14 -28.26
CA LEU A 257 7.86 -4.72 -28.32
C LEU A 257 9.10 -3.88 -27.93
N SER A 258 9.31 -2.72 -28.56
CA SER A 258 10.36 -1.75 -28.17
C SER A 258 9.76 -0.57 -27.40
N GLU A 259 10.55 0.06 -26.52
CA GLU A 259 10.18 1.37 -25.95
C GLU A 259 10.16 2.44 -27.05
N ARG A 260 9.23 3.41 -26.96
CA ARG A 260 9.33 4.67 -27.71
C ARG A 260 10.25 5.59 -26.92
N GLU A 261 11.30 6.10 -27.54
CA GLU A 261 12.08 7.20 -26.97
C GLU A 261 11.20 8.44 -26.76
N PRO A 262 11.40 9.21 -25.68
CA PRO A 262 10.76 10.50 -25.52
C PRO A 262 11.32 11.46 -26.57
N ALA A 263 10.45 11.99 -27.43
CA ALA A 263 10.83 13.01 -28.39
C ALA A 263 11.29 14.27 -27.65
N GLY A 264 12.60 14.44 -27.54
CA GLY A 264 13.23 15.67 -27.09
C GLY A 264 12.99 16.82 -28.08
N THR A 265 12.51 17.93 -27.55
CA THR A 265 13.16 19.24 -27.70
C THR A 265 13.44 19.77 -29.12
N GLU A 266 12.44 19.85 -30.00
CA GLU A 266 12.52 20.72 -31.21
C GLU A 266 11.19 21.46 -31.51
N LEU A 267 10.57 22.05 -30.48
CA LEU A 267 9.44 22.97 -30.64
C LEU A 267 9.73 24.33 -29.98
N SER A 268 10.91 24.87 -30.27
CA SER A 268 11.24 26.27 -30.00
C SER A 268 11.93 26.81 -31.22
N ARG A 269 11.16 27.39 -32.16
CA ARG A 269 11.55 28.58 -32.96
C ARG A 269 10.56 29.02 -34.04
N ASN A 270 9.53 28.26 -34.39
CA ASN A 270 8.65 28.65 -35.53
C ASN A 270 7.17 28.86 -35.16
N ALA A 271 6.89 29.46 -34.00
CA ALA A 271 5.51 29.74 -33.55
C ALA A 271 5.25 31.24 -33.29
N SER A 272 5.99 32.15 -33.93
CA SER A 272 5.81 33.59 -33.76
C SER A 272 5.20 34.32 -34.97
N ASP A 273 4.92 33.67 -36.11
CA ASP A 273 4.40 34.36 -37.30
C ASP A 273 3.31 33.59 -38.06
N ALA A 274 2.22 33.24 -37.38
CA ALA A 274 0.96 32.92 -38.04
C ALA A 274 -0.18 33.68 -37.37
N CYS A 275 -0.30 34.92 -37.83
CA CYS A 275 -1.42 35.84 -37.76
C CYS A 275 -2.76 35.31 -37.19
N LEU A 276 -3.23 36.05 -36.20
CA LEU A 276 -4.59 36.15 -35.67
C LEU A 276 -5.69 35.99 -36.74
N ASN A 277 -6.57 35.00 -36.54
CA ASN A 277 -7.94 35.04 -37.08
C ASN A 277 -8.94 34.93 -35.91
N SER A 278 -9.98 35.77 -35.96
CA SER A 278 -11.07 35.82 -34.98
C SER A 278 -11.93 34.54 -34.92
N GLU A 279 -11.80 33.63 -35.89
CA GLU A 279 -12.47 32.32 -35.92
C GLU A 279 -11.80 31.27 -35.02
N SER A 280 -10.49 31.37 -34.79
CA SER A 280 -9.75 30.46 -33.89
C SER A 280 -10.06 30.73 -32.42
N MET A 281 -10.60 31.91 -32.10
CA MET A 281 -10.95 32.35 -30.75
C MET A 281 -12.23 31.70 -30.19
N LYS A 282 -13.02 30.99 -31.02
CA LYS A 282 -14.24 30.28 -30.59
C LYS A 282 -14.03 28.83 -30.14
N GLN A 283 -12.80 28.32 -30.20
CA GLN A 283 -12.52 26.89 -30.01
C GLN A 283 -12.11 26.50 -28.57
N LEU A 284 -12.10 27.46 -27.64
CA LEU A 284 -11.83 27.23 -26.23
C LEU A 284 -13.07 27.58 -25.41
N PRO A 285 -13.35 26.85 -24.32
CA PRO A 285 -14.50 27.16 -23.49
C PRO A 285 -14.30 28.48 -22.74
N SER A 286 -15.38 29.23 -22.62
CA SER A 286 -15.44 30.48 -21.86
C SER A 286 -15.31 30.22 -20.35
N LEU A 287 -15.68 29.03 -19.88
CA LEU A 287 -15.64 28.64 -18.48
C LEU A 287 -15.13 27.20 -18.29
N MET A 288 -14.03 27.07 -17.54
CA MET A 288 -13.46 25.79 -17.11
C MET A 288 -13.87 25.50 -15.67
N VAL A 289 -14.55 24.38 -15.42
CA VAL A 289 -15.01 23.99 -14.09
C VAL A 289 -14.30 22.70 -13.65
N PHE A 290 -13.64 22.74 -12.50
CA PHE A 290 -12.92 21.59 -11.94
C PHE A 290 -13.62 21.02 -10.70
N ASP A 291 -13.76 19.70 -10.61
CA ASP A 291 -13.69 19.04 -9.31
C ASP A 291 -12.25 19.05 -8.80
N LEU A 292 -12.06 19.10 -7.48
CA LEU A 292 -10.75 19.26 -6.86
C LEU A 292 -10.17 17.93 -6.41
N ASP A 293 -10.84 17.28 -5.46
CA ASP A 293 -10.49 15.94 -5.01
C ASP A 293 -10.56 14.96 -6.20
N GLY A 294 -9.60 14.05 -6.34
CA GLY A 294 -9.59 13.04 -7.42
C GLY A 294 -9.17 13.55 -8.80
N VAL A 295 -9.26 14.86 -9.05
CA VAL A 295 -8.85 15.50 -10.32
C VAL A 295 -7.56 16.31 -10.18
N CYS A 296 -7.45 17.14 -9.15
CA CYS A 296 -6.30 18.03 -8.93
C CYS A 296 -5.27 17.42 -7.97
N TRP A 297 -5.69 16.62 -6.99
CA TRP A 297 -4.77 15.98 -6.05
C TRP A 297 -5.29 14.66 -5.50
N SER A 298 -4.36 13.91 -4.91
CA SER A 298 -4.60 12.69 -4.15
C SER A 298 -3.66 12.66 -2.92
N PRO A 299 -4.11 12.16 -1.75
CA PRO A 299 -5.44 11.62 -1.45
C PRO A 299 -6.51 12.70 -1.29
N GLU A 300 -7.78 12.29 -1.30
CA GLU A 300 -8.91 13.22 -1.13
C GLU A 300 -8.96 13.83 0.28
N MET A 301 -9.49 15.04 0.43
CA MET A 301 -9.44 15.73 1.73
C MET A 301 -10.20 15.01 2.84
N TYR A 302 -11.19 14.18 2.52
CA TYR A 302 -11.89 13.38 3.53
C TYR A 302 -11.08 12.17 4.01
N GLN A 303 -10.11 11.70 3.20
CA GLN A 303 -9.24 10.55 3.48
C GLN A 303 -8.07 10.94 4.39
N THR A 304 -7.64 12.21 4.35
CA THR A 304 -6.57 12.73 5.21
C THR A 304 -7.02 12.85 6.68
N LYS A 305 -6.13 12.47 7.61
CA LYS A 305 -6.33 12.70 9.05
C LYS A 305 -5.95 14.14 9.41
N GLY A 306 -4.82 14.62 8.88
CA GLY A 306 -4.33 15.97 9.09
C GLY A 306 -5.07 17.03 8.26
N GLY A 307 -4.63 18.28 8.41
CA GLY A 307 -5.19 19.43 7.70
C GLY A 307 -4.20 20.59 7.68
N PRO A 308 -4.68 21.84 7.63
CA PRO A 308 -3.79 22.99 7.77
C PRO A 308 -3.10 23.00 9.15
N PRO A 309 -1.88 23.57 9.27
CA PRO A 309 -1.12 24.24 8.21
C PRO A 309 -0.52 23.27 7.19
N TYR A 310 -0.47 23.70 5.93
CA TYR A 310 0.16 22.96 4.84
C TYR A 310 1.55 23.56 4.54
N GLN A 311 2.50 22.69 4.22
CA GLN A 311 3.83 23.07 3.74
C GLN A 311 3.94 22.67 2.27
N ALA A 312 4.20 23.64 1.39
CA ALA A 312 4.35 23.36 -0.04
C ALA A 312 5.57 22.47 -0.32
N THR A 313 5.42 21.52 -1.24
CA THR A 313 6.51 20.68 -1.76
C THR A 313 6.58 20.81 -3.28
N ALA A 314 7.62 20.23 -3.89
CA ALA A 314 7.77 20.21 -5.34
C ALA A 314 6.57 19.52 -6.03
N GLU A 315 6.08 18.42 -5.45
CA GLU A 315 5.01 17.60 -6.02
C GLU A 315 3.61 17.95 -5.49
N GLY A 316 3.50 18.81 -4.47
CA GLY A 316 2.20 19.21 -3.91
C GLY A 316 2.34 19.93 -2.57
N ALA A 317 1.87 19.32 -1.49
CA ALA A 317 2.01 19.84 -0.14
C ALA A 317 1.99 18.73 0.93
N VAL A 318 2.52 19.02 2.13
CA VAL A 318 2.44 18.14 3.30
C VAL A 318 1.55 18.79 4.34
N ASN A 319 0.66 18.01 4.97
CA ASN A 319 -0.27 18.51 5.97
C ASN A 319 0.32 18.52 7.38
N SER A 320 -0.45 19.04 8.36
CA SER A 320 -0.03 19.13 9.76
C SER A 320 0.29 17.79 10.44
N ALA A 321 -0.20 16.68 9.89
CA ALA A 321 0.04 15.32 10.38
C ALA A 321 1.22 14.63 9.67
N GLY A 322 1.91 15.32 8.77
CA GLY A 322 3.00 14.77 7.97
C GLY A 322 2.54 13.91 6.79
N GLU A 323 1.25 13.91 6.45
CA GLU A 323 0.74 13.19 5.27
C GLU A 323 0.98 14.04 4.02
N GLU A 324 1.52 13.42 2.97
CA GLU A 324 1.79 14.06 1.69
C GLU A 324 0.54 14.07 0.79
N ILE A 325 0.19 15.25 0.30
CA ILE A 325 -0.87 15.50 -0.68
C ILE A 325 -0.17 15.82 -2.00
N ARG A 326 -0.28 14.90 -2.96
CA ARG A 326 0.38 15.03 -4.27
C ARG A 326 -0.60 15.58 -5.30
N LEU A 327 -0.12 16.54 -6.09
CA LEU A 327 -0.83 17.01 -7.27
C LEU A 327 -0.69 15.99 -8.40
N PHE A 328 -1.71 15.90 -9.25
CA PHE A 328 -1.55 15.14 -10.48
C PHE A 328 -0.56 15.83 -11.44
N PRO A 329 0.21 15.09 -12.26
CA PRO A 329 1.37 15.60 -12.97
C PRO A 329 1.09 16.82 -13.86
N ALA A 330 -0.09 16.89 -14.48
CA ALA A 330 -0.41 17.96 -15.42
C ALA A 330 -1.02 19.21 -14.77
N VAL A 331 -1.33 19.20 -13.46
CA VAL A 331 -2.08 20.28 -12.79
C VAL A 331 -1.39 21.63 -12.90
N ARG A 332 -0.11 21.71 -12.53
CA ARG A 332 0.65 22.98 -12.60
C ARG A 332 0.73 23.50 -14.04
N ARG A 333 0.94 22.60 -15.01
CA ARG A 333 1.03 22.97 -16.43
C ARG A 333 -0.30 23.48 -16.97
N VAL A 334 -1.38 22.73 -16.75
CA VAL A 334 -2.74 23.08 -17.23
C VAL A 334 -3.23 24.37 -16.59
N TRP A 335 -3.10 24.52 -15.28
CA TRP A 335 -3.53 25.74 -14.60
C TRP A 335 -2.66 26.95 -15.00
N GLY A 336 -1.37 26.75 -15.30
CA GLY A 336 -0.50 27.80 -15.85
C GLY A 336 -0.89 28.23 -17.28
N LEU A 337 -1.37 27.28 -18.10
CA LEU A 337 -1.97 27.61 -19.40
C LEU A 337 -3.26 28.40 -19.23
N LEU A 338 -4.12 28.02 -18.28
CA LEU A 338 -5.36 28.74 -17.98
C LEU A 338 -5.09 30.16 -17.46
N GLN A 339 -4.04 30.36 -16.66
CA GLN A 339 -3.61 31.70 -16.27
C GLN A 339 -3.26 32.58 -17.49
N SER A 340 -2.51 32.03 -18.45
CA SER A 340 -2.15 32.76 -19.67
C SER A 340 -3.38 33.05 -20.53
N ALA A 341 -4.31 32.09 -20.59
CA ALA A 341 -5.56 32.19 -21.33
C ALA A 341 -6.64 33.03 -20.62
N ALA A 342 -6.44 33.43 -19.37
CA ALA A 342 -7.35 34.35 -18.68
C ALA A 342 -7.45 35.70 -19.41
N SER A 343 -6.35 36.14 -20.05
CA SER A 343 -6.32 37.32 -20.92
C SER A 343 -7.22 37.18 -22.16
N GLN A 344 -7.57 35.95 -22.54
CA GLN A 344 -8.44 35.61 -23.66
C GLN A 344 -9.91 35.46 -23.23
N GLY A 345 -10.24 35.76 -21.97
CA GLY A 345 -11.60 35.70 -21.45
C GLY A 345 -12.02 34.34 -20.85
N ILE A 346 -11.10 33.39 -20.74
CA ILE A 346 -11.36 32.10 -20.08
C ILE A 346 -11.37 32.30 -18.57
N ARG A 347 -12.44 31.85 -17.91
CA ARG A 347 -12.55 31.86 -16.44
C ARG A 347 -12.40 30.46 -15.87
N VAL A 348 -11.82 30.37 -14.68
CA VAL A 348 -11.69 29.12 -13.92
C VAL A 348 -12.67 29.14 -12.75
N ALA A 349 -13.40 28.03 -12.61
CA ALA A 349 -14.40 27.81 -11.58
C ALA A 349 -14.18 26.46 -10.89
N VAL A 350 -14.73 26.35 -9.68
CA VAL A 350 -14.62 25.15 -8.85
C VAL A 350 -16.02 24.66 -8.49
N ALA A 351 -16.26 23.37 -8.75
CA ALA A 351 -17.44 22.64 -8.32
C ALA A 351 -17.02 21.43 -7.50
N SER A 352 -16.75 21.62 -6.20
CA SER A 352 -16.20 20.56 -5.34
C SER A 352 -17.12 20.13 -4.20
N SER A 353 -17.05 18.84 -3.85
CA SER A 353 -17.76 18.27 -2.69
C SER A 353 -16.82 18.07 -1.49
N SER A 354 -15.60 18.62 -1.59
CA SER A 354 -14.53 18.46 -0.61
C SER A 354 -14.80 19.18 0.72
N ARG A 355 -13.97 18.88 1.73
CA ARG A 355 -14.00 19.55 3.03
C ARG A 355 -13.41 20.95 2.92
N ARG A 356 -14.27 21.96 2.85
CA ARG A 356 -13.91 23.39 2.69
C ARG A 356 -12.80 23.88 3.63
N HIS A 357 -12.79 23.48 4.90
CA HIS A 357 -11.78 23.90 5.87
C HIS A 357 -10.38 23.32 5.60
N LYS A 358 -10.27 22.24 4.80
CA LYS A 358 -9.01 21.63 4.37
C LYS A 358 -8.60 22.08 2.96
N ALA A 359 -9.53 22.02 2.01
CA ALA A 359 -9.26 22.34 0.62
C ALA A 359 -8.90 23.82 0.39
N LEU A 360 -9.55 24.76 1.08
CA LEU A 360 -9.28 26.19 0.88
C LEU A 360 -7.85 26.60 1.27
N PRO A 361 -7.33 26.25 2.47
CA PRO A 361 -5.93 26.54 2.79
C PRO A 361 -4.96 25.84 1.84
N LEU A 362 -5.26 24.62 1.37
CA LEU A 362 -4.43 23.89 0.42
C LEU A 362 -4.31 24.63 -0.93
N LEU A 363 -5.44 25.12 -1.48
CA LEU A 363 -5.45 25.91 -2.72
C LEU A 363 -4.61 27.19 -2.64
N LYS A 364 -4.49 27.78 -1.46
CA LYS A 364 -3.65 28.96 -1.22
C LYS A 364 -2.17 28.60 -1.09
N THR A 365 -1.86 27.38 -0.64
CA THR A 365 -0.48 26.91 -0.46
C THR A 365 0.14 26.45 -1.78
N ILE A 366 -0.66 25.96 -2.72
CA ILE A 366 -0.16 25.41 -3.98
C ILE A 366 0.05 26.53 -5.01
N GLU A 367 1.31 26.79 -5.35
CA GLU A 367 1.69 27.72 -6.42
C GLU A 367 1.64 27.04 -7.79
N VAL A 368 0.93 27.62 -8.75
CA VAL A 368 0.87 27.11 -10.12
C VAL A 368 2.03 27.67 -10.94
N THR A 369 2.23 28.98 -10.84
CA THR A 369 3.39 29.71 -11.32
C THR A 369 4.02 30.44 -10.13
N PRO A 370 5.33 30.77 -10.17
CA PRO A 370 6.00 31.42 -9.05
C PRO A 370 5.24 32.68 -8.59
N GLY A 371 4.75 32.66 -7.35
CA GLY A 371 3.99 33.78 -6.76
C GLY A 371 2.50 33.85 -7.09
N VAL A 372 1.92 32.87 -7.79
CA VAL A 372 0.47 32.78 -8.05
C VAL A 372 -0.07 31.44 -7.58
N SER A 373 -0.96 31.48 -6.58
CA SER A 373 -1.59 30.27 -6.05
C SER A 373 -2.74 29.79 -6.92
N MET A 374 -3.13 28.51 -6.79
CA MET A 374 -4.34 28.00 -7.43
C MET A 374 -5.58 28.83 -7.04
N MET A 375 -5.65 29.30 -5.80
CA MET A 375 -6.75 30.12 -5.33
C MET A 375 -6.86 31.46 -6.08
N ASP A 376 -5.73 32.05 -6.49
CA ASP A 376 -5.71 33.35 -7.18
C ASP A 376 -6.20 33.26 -8.63
N LEU A 377 -6.13 32.07 -9.24
CA LEU A 377 -6.61 31.82 -10.60
C LEU A 377 -8.12 31.57 -10.67
N ILE A 378 -8.74 31.17 -9.55
CA ILE A 378 -10.17 30.87 -9.51
C ILE A 378 -10.95 32.18 -9.37
N ASP A 379 -11.96 32.37 -10.21
CA ASP A 379 -12.90 33.47 -10.04
C ASP A 379 -13.64 33.27 -8.70
N GLN A 380 -13.46 34.20 -7.77
CA GLN A 380 -14.05 34.13 -6.43
C GLN A 380 -15.59 34.07 -6.48
N SER A 381 -16.18 34.60 -7.56
CA SER A 381 -17.61 34.53 -7.81
C SER A 381 -18.06 33.18 -8.38
N LEU A 382 -17.15 32.27 -8.72
CA LEU A 382 -17.41 30.97 -9.34
C LEU A 382 -16.78 29.83 -8.54
N PHE A 383 -16.93 29.91 -7.22
CA PHE A 383 -16.42 28.93 -6.27
C PHE A 383 -17.55 28.29 -5.48
N GLU A 384 -18.00 27.12 -5.93
CA GLU A 384 -19.02 26.32 -5.25
C GLU A 384 -18.38 25.09 -4.61
N MET A 385 -18.38 25.08 -3.27
CA MET A 385 -17.86 23.94 -2.50
C MET A 385 -18.75 23.62 -1.31
N TYR A 386 -19.48 22.51 -1.41
CA TYR A 386 -20.31 21.94 -0.34
C TYR A 386 -20.69 20.50 -0.70
N TYR A 387 -21.02 19.69 0.31
CA TYR A 387 -21.54 18.34 0.11
C TYR A 387 -23.03 18.29 0.49
N ARG A 388 -23.87 17.84 -0.44
CA ARG A 388 -25.28 17.50 -0.17
C ARG A 388 -25.54 16.06 -0.54
N ARG A 389 -25.98 15.28 0.45
CA ARG A 389 -26.19 13.85 0.29
C ARG A 389 -27.28 13.60 -0.75
N GLY A 390 -26.94 12.85 -1.81
CA GLY A 390 -27.88 12.40 -2.84
C GLY A 390 -28.16 13.40 -3.96
N GLU A 391 -27.58 14.61 -3.95
CA GLU A 391 -27.83 15.64 -4.98
C GLU A 391 -26.75 15.69 -6.08
N GLY A 392 -25.62 15.01 -5.93
CA GLY A 392 -24.52 15.02 -6.92
C GLY A 392 -23.91 16.41 -7.13
N LYS A 393 -23.33 16.66 -8.32
CA LYS A 393 -22.72 17.94 -8.72
C LYS A 393 -23.66 18.89 -9.47
N ARG A 394 -24.88 18.44 -9.75
CA ARG A 394 -25.85 19.22 -10.50
C ARG A 394 -26.17 20.58 -9.85
N PRO A 395 -26.43 20.68 -8.52
CA PRO A 395 -26.71 21.96 -7.89
C PRO A 395 -25.53 22.94 -7.96
N HIS A 396 -24.28 22.45 -7.85
CA HIS A 396 -23.08 23.28 -7.96
C HIS A 396 -22.99 23.91 -9.35
N LEU A 397 -23.15 23.11 -10.40
CA LEU A 397 -23.08 23.62 -11.77
C LEU A 397 -24.27 24.53 -12.11
N GLU A 398 -25.48 24.25 -11.62
CA GLU A 398 -26.62 25.16 -11.79
C GLU A 398 -26.34 26.54 -11.13
N ALA A 399 -25.77 26.55 -9.93
CA ALA A 399 -25.36 27.79 -9.26
C ALA A 399 -24.24 28.53 -10.03
N LEU A 400 -23.24 27.80 -10.53
CA LEU A 400 -22.14 28.38 -11.32
C LEU A 400 -22.61 28.94 -12.65
N LEU A 401 -23.53 28.27 -13.35
CA LEU A 401 -24.16 28.80 -14.58
C LEU A 401 -24.93 30.08 -14.30
N ALA A 402 -25.73 30.10 -13.23
CA ALA A 402 -26.52 31.28 -12.85
C ALA A 402 -25.63 32.49 -12.48
N ARG A 403 -24.50 32.25 -11.81
CA ARG A 403 -23.54 33.30 -11.40
C ARG A 403 -22.62 33.74 -12.53
N SER A 404 -22.21 32.83 -13.41
CA SER A 404 -21.26 33.12 -14.49
C SER A 404 -21.90 33.87 -15.66
N GLY A 405 -23.19 33.65 -15.92
CA GLY A 405 -23.90 34.18 -17.10
C GLY A 405 -23.44 33.55 -18.42
N VAL A 406 -22.68 32.46 -18.38
CA VAL A 406 -22.16 31.74 -19.54
C VAL A 406 -23.21 30.74 -20.03
N GLN A 407 -23.30 30.56 -21.35
CA GLN A 407 -24.20 29.56 -21.92
C GLN A 407 -23.69 28.14 -21.60
N PRO A 408 -24.56 27.16 -21.30
CA PRO A 408 -24.12 25.82 -20.92
C PRO A 408 -23.17 25.16 -21.94
N GLU A 409 -23.35 25.46 -23.23
CA GLU A 409 -22.53 24.90 -24.31
C GLU A 409 -21.07 25.39 -24.26
N GLU A 410 -20.80 26.53 -23.63
CA GLU A 410 -19.47 27.15 -23.53
C GLU A 410 -18.70 26.72 -22.26
N VAL A 411 -19.24 25.75 -21.52
CA VAL A 411 -18.68 25.26 -20.27
C VAL A 411 -18.06 23.87 -20.46
N LEU A 412 -16.84 23.69 -19.95
CA LEU A 412 -16.18 22.39 -19.83
C LEU A 412 -16.02 22.03 -18.35
N PHE A 413 -16.62 20.92 -17.94
CA PHE A 413 -16.54 20.37 -16.59
C PHE A 413 -15.72 19.08 -16.56
N VAL A 414 -14.80 18.98 -15.59
CA VAL A 414 -13.98 17.77 -15.38
C VAL A 414 -14.16 17.23 -13.97
N ASP A 415 -14.37 15.92 -13.85
CA ASP A 415 -14.65 15.20 -12.60
C ASP A 415 -14.15 13.76 -12.73
N ASP A 416 -13.67 13.16 -11.64
CA ASP A 416 -13.19 11.77 -11.59
C ASP A 416 -14.33 10.77 -11.34
N ASN A 417 -15.52 11.24 -10.97
CA ASN A 417 -16.69 10.41 -10.68
C ASN A 417 -17.71 10.42 -11.83
N GLU A 418 -17.93 9.25 -12.44
CA GLU A 418 -18.86 9.07 -13.55
C GLU A 418 -20.32 9.45 -13.21
N ASP A 419 -20.77 9.26 -11.97
CA ASP A 419 -22.15 9.62 -11.58
C ASP A 419 -22.36 11.14 -11.61
N ASN A 420 -21.32 11.91 -11.26
CA ASN A 420 -21.35 13.37 -11.36
C ASN A 420 -21.49 13.80 -12.82
N ILE A 421 -20.69 13.21 -13.73
CA ILE A 421 -20.75 13.45 -15.17
C ILE A 421 -22.15 13.12 -15.74
N ARG A 422 -22.73 11.99 -15.34
CA ARG A 422 -24.09 11.59 -15.76
C ARG A 422 -25.16 12.56 -15.25
N SER A 423 -25.03 13.03 -14.01
CA SER A 423 -26.00 13.94 -13.39
C SER A 423 -26.10 15.30 -14.09
N VAL A 424 -24.99 15.78 -14.65
CA VAL A 424 -24.87 17.10 -15.27
C VAL A 424 -25.13 17.11 -16.77
N ARG A 425 -25.19 15.93 -17.41
CA ARG A 425 -25.45 15.78 -18.86
C ARG A 425 -26.72 16.48 -19.33
N ARG A 426 -27.75 16.58 -18.47
CA ARG A 426 -29.02 17.26 -18.79
C ARG A 426 -28.92 18.79 -18.75
N LEU A 427 -27.84 19.36 -18.22
CA LEU A 427 -27.61 20.80 -18.19
C LEU A 427 -27.11 21.35 -19.54
N GLY A 428 -26.71 20.49 -20.47
CA GLY A 428 -26.15 20.93 -21.76
C GLY A 428 -24.67 21.34 -21.69
N ILE A 429 -23.99 21.02 -20.59
CA ILE A 429 -22.55 21.27 -20.38
C ILE A 429 -21.73 20.13 -20.99
N THR A 430 -20.56 20.44 -21.54
CA THR A 430 -19.58 19.40 -21.91
C THR A 430 -18.89 18.90 -20.63
N ALA A 431 -19.14 17.64 -20.25
CA ALA A 431 -18.59 17.04 -19.03
C ALA A 431 -17.69 15.84 -19.38
N VAL A 432 -16.48 15.80 -18.84
CA VAL A 432 -15.46 14.79 -19.16
C VAL A 432 -15.01 14.06 -17.89
N HIS A 433 -15.03 12.73 -17.95
CA HIS A 433 -14.67 11.84 -16.85
C HIS A 433 -13.16 11.59 -16.78
N MET A 434 -12.54 11.80 -15.61
CA MET A 434 -11.10 11.76 -15.37
C MET A 434 -10.72 10.73 -14.28
N PRO A 435 -10.81 9.42 -14.54
CA PRO A 435 -10.67 8.39 -13.51
C PRO A 435 -9.26 8.29 -12.88
N THR A 436 -8.24 8.84 -13.53
CA THR A 436 -6.84 8.83 -13.06
C THR A 436 -6.35 10.22 -12.64
N GLY A 437 -7.27 11.17 -12.49
CA GLY A 437 -6.94 12.58 -12.31
C GLY A 437 -6.30 13.22 -13.53
N LEU A 438 -5.83 14.46 -13.37
CA LEU A 438 -5.39 15.30 -14.48
C LEU A 438 -3.97 14.95 -14.98
N SER A 439 -3.91 14.31 -16.15
CA SER A 439 -2.70 14.07 -16.97
C SER A 439 -2.72 14.85 -18.29
N GLU A 440 -1.59 14.94 -18.99
CA GLU A 440 -1.50 15.64 -20.28
C GLU A 440 -2.43 15.01 -21.33
N ASP A 441 -2.49 13.67 -21.37
CA ASP A 441 -3.36 12.95 -22.29
C ASP A 441 -4.84 13.17 -21.96
N SER A 442 -5.19 13.13 -20.66
CA SER A 442 -6.55 13.35 -20.21
C SER A 442 -7.03 14.78 -20.51
N TRP A 443 -6.11 15.75 -20.41
CA TRP A 443 -6.37 17.14 -20.75
C TRP A 443 -6.57 17.35 -22.25
N ALA A 444 -5.69 16.77 -23.08
CA ALA A 444 -5.84 16.79 -24.53
C ALA A 444 -7.17 16.18 -24.96
N TYR A 445 -7.52 15.04 -24.38
CA TYR A 445 -8.81 14.39 -24.60
C TYR A 445 -9.99 15.30 -24.22
N ALA A 446 -9.94 15.99 -23.07
CA ALA A 446 -11.01 16.89 -22.66
C ALA A 446 -11.25 18.02 -23.68
N LEU A 447 -10.17 18.61 -24.18
CA LEU A 447 -10.24 19.68 -25.18
C LEU A 447 -10.74 19.17 -26.52
N ASP A 448 -10.36 17.97 -26.94
CA ASP A 448 -10.81 17.40 -28.20
C ASP A 448 -12.29 17.00 -28.14
N VAL A 449 -12.76 16.46 -27.01
CA VAL A 449 -14.19 16.24 -26.75
C VAL A 449 -14.95 17.56 -26.83
N TYR A 450 -14.43 18.64 -26.23
CA TYR A 450 -15.06 19.96 -26.29
C TYR A 450 -15.13 20.52 -27.72
N LYS A 451 -14.06 20.40 -28.50
CA LYS A 451 -14.06 20.83 -29.91
C LYS A 451 -15.06 20.02 -30.74
N GLU A 452 -15.13 18.72 -30.50
CA GLU A 452 -16.07 17.86 -31.19
C GLU A 452 -17.52 18.21 -30.83
N THR A 453 -17.82 18.47 -29.56
CA THR A 453 -19.16 18.89 -29.13
C THR A 453 -19.53 20.24 -29.71
N ASP A 454 -18.62 21.21 -29.75
CA ASP A 454 -18.87 22.53 -30.36
C ASP A 454 -19.19 22.41 -31.86
N ILE A 455 -18.41 21.62 -32.61
CA ILE A 455 -18.67 21.35 -34.03
C ILE A 455 -20.06 20.71 -34.22
N ARG A 456 -20.38 19.68 -33.43
CA ARG A 456 -21.68 18.99 -33.51
C ARG A 456 -22.84 19.93 -33.17
N ILE A 457 -22.68 20.78 -32.15
CA ILE A 457 -23.68 21.78 -31.76
C ILE A 457 -23.90 22.78 -32.90
N ALA A 458 -22.82 23.26 -33.53
CA ALA A 458 -22.90 24.18 -34.66
C ALA A 458 -23.58 23.53 -35.88
N GLU A 459 -23.31 22.25 -36.16
CA GLU A 459 -23.97 21.48 -37.21
C GLU A 459 -25.47 21.31 -36.94
N VAL A 460 -25.85 20.89 -35.73
CA VAL A 460 -27.26 20.75 -35.33
C VAL A 460 -28.00 22.10 -35.40
N LYS A 461 -27.37 23.19 -34.97
CA LYS A 461 -27.95 24.55 -35.08
C LYS A 461 -28.18 24.94 -36.55
N ARG A 462 -27.23 24.62 -37.43
CA ARG A 462 -27.35 24.89 -38.87
C ARG A 462 -28.46 24.05 -39.50
N ASP A 463 -28.48 22.75 -39.23
CA ASP A 463 -29.51 21.83 -39.75
C ASP A 463 -30.91 22.23 -39.26
N ALA A 464 -31.05 22.63 -37.99
CA ALA A 464 -32.32 23.14 -37.45
C ALA A 464 -32.78 24.44 -38.12
N TYR A 465 -31.85 25.33 -38.45
CA TYR A 465 -32.16 26.57 -39.18
C TYR A 465 -32.58 26.29 -40.63
N GLU A 466 -31.83 25.44 -41.34
CA GLU A 466 -32.15 25.01 -42.71
C GLU A 466 -33.53 24.35 -42.76
N PHE A 467 -33.81 23.43 -41.84
CA PHE A 467 -35.12 22.79 -41.73
C PHE A 467 -36.24 23.81 -41.48
N ARG A 468 -36.03 24.76 -40.57
CA ARG A 468 -37.03 25.81 -40.31
C ARG A 468 -37.28 26.67 -41.55
N ARG A 469 -36.22 27.08 -42.25
CA ARG A 469 -36.34 27.92 -43.45
C ARG A 469 -37.05 27.18 -44.57
N ASP A 470 -36.64 25.95 -44.87
CA ASP A 470 -37.03 25.25 -46.09
C ASP A 470 -38.35 24.48 -45.92
N ILE A 471 -38.61 23.94 -44.72
CA ILE A 471 -39.82 23.17 -44.42
C ILE A 471 -40.83 23.98 -43.63
N VAL A 472 -40.46 24.52 -42.47
CA VAL A 472 -41.44 25.18 -41.59
C VAL A 472 -41.98 26.45 -42.24
N VAL A 473 -41.15 27.26 -42.88
CA VAL A 473 -41.59 28.51 -43.53
C VAL A 473 -41.76 28.32 -45.05
N GLY A 474 -40.83 27.63 -45.71
CA GLY A 474 -40.78 27.49 -47.17
C GLY A 474 -41.74 26.44 -47.77
N ALA A 475 -42.24 25.50 -46.96
CA ALA A 475 -43.15 24.45 -47.41
C ALA A 475 -44.59 24.60 -46.91
N GLU A 476 -44.93 25.70 -46.22
CA GLU A 476 -46.31 25.99 -45.85
C GLU A 476 -47.14 26.41 -47.07
N ASN A 477 -48.32 25.81 -47.20
CA ASN A 477 -49.27 26.19 -48.24
C ASN A 477 -49.98 27.50 -47.84
N PRO A 478 -49.87 28.59 -48.63
CA PRO A 478 -50.41 29.91 -48.28
C PRO A 478 -51.92 29.93 -47.99
N ARG A 479 -52.67 28.94 -48.47
CA ARG A 479 -54.13 28.87 -48.35
C ARG A 479 -54.61 28.00 -47.19
N THR A 480 -53.82 27.01 -46.76
CA THR A 480 -54.23 26.05 -45.71
C THR A 480 -53.37 26.11 -44.45
N GLY A 481 -52.20 26.78 -44.50
CA GLY A 481 -51.24 26.82 -43.40
C GLY A 481 -50.61 25.46 -43.07
N LYS A 482 -50.91 24.41 -43.84
CA LYS A 482 -50.35 23.06 -43.66
C LYS A 482 -49.08 22.92 -44.49
N THR A 483 -48.10 22.17 -43.97
CA THR A 483 -46.85 21.83 -44.66
C THR A 483 -47.11 20.86 -45.81
N ILE A 484 -46.53 21.13 -46.98
CA ILE A 484 -46.66 20.30 -48.18
C ILE A 484 -45.78 19.05 -48.03
N ALA A 485 -46.40 17.87 -47.99
CA ALA A 485 -45.72 16.60 -47.77
C ALA A 485 -44.62 16.29 -48.80
N GLU A 486 -44.85 16.57 -50.08
CA GLU A 486 -43.85 16.33 -51.15
C GLU A 486 -42.55 17.12 -50.93
N LYS A 487 -42.63 18.35 -50.41
CA LYS A 487 -41.44 19.16 -50.10
C LYS A 487 -40.66 18.59 -48.92
N VAL A 488 -41.35 18.01 -47.93
CA VAL A 488 -40.72 17.33 -46.79
C VAL A 488 -40.00 16.07 -47.26
N LEU A 489 -40.64 15.25 -48.10
CA LEU A 489 -40.04 14.05 -48.67
C LEU A 489 -38.79 14.38 -49.47
N LYS A 490 -38.86 15.38 -50.36
CA LYS A 490 -37.72 15.84 -51.14
C LYS A 490 -36.57 16.33 -50.26
N TYR A 491 -36.85 17.10 -49.20
CA TYR A 491 -35.81 17.53 -48.25
C TYR A 491 -35.13 16.34 -47.56
N MET A 492 -35.91 15.31 -47.19
CA MET A 492 -35.35 14.09 -46.59
C MET A 492 -34.46 13.32 -47.58
N GLU A 493 -34.90 13.17 -48.84
CA GLU A 493 -34.10 12.56 -49.91
C GLU A 493 -32.81 13.35 -50.17
N ASP A 494 -32.89 14.67 -50.25
CA ASP A 494 -31.72 15.55 -50.42
C ASP A 494 -30.75 15.44 -49.23
N LYS A 495 -31.26 15.34 -47.99
CA LYS A 495 -30.40 15.11 -46.80
C LYS A 495 -29.78 13.71 -46.78
N LEU A 496 -30.51 12.67 -47.17
CA LEU A 496 -29.98 11.31 -47.30
C LEU A 496 -28.84 11.27 -48.34
N THR A 497 -29.05 11.86 -49.52
CA THR A 497 -28.00 11.92 -50.54
C THR A 497 -26.78 12.74 -50.08
N GLN A 498 -26.96 13.83 -49.34
CA GLN A 498 -25.85 14.58 -48.73
C GLN A 498 -25.07 13.72 -47.73
N LYS A 499 -25.75 12.95 -46.88
CA LYS A 499 -25.13 12.01 -45.94
C LYS A 499 -24.38 10.90 -46.68
N ASP A 500 -24.95 10.34 -47.74
CA ASP A 500 -24.26 9.34 -48.58
C ASP A 500 -23.00 9.90 -49.24
N MET A 501 -23.04 11.15 -49.72
CA MET A 501 -21.85 11.83 -50.23
C MET A 501 -20.78 12.01 -49.14
N GLN A 502 -21.18 12.35 -47.91
CA GLN A 502 -20.26 12.41 -46.78
C GLN A 502 -19.66 11.04 -46.46
N ILE A 503 -20.47 9.98 -46.36
CA ILE A 503 -20.01 8.61 -46.13
C ILE A 503 -18.97 8.22 -47.19
N ASN A 504 -19.27 8.43 -48.47
CA ASN A 504 -18.33 8.13 -49.57
C ASN A 504 -17.02 8.93 -49.45
N LYS A 505 -17.10 10.21 -49.10
CA LYS A 505 -15.91 11.05 -48.85
C LYS A 505 -15.07 10.50 -47.69
N LEU A 506 -15.71 10.06 -46.60
CA LEU A 506 -15.02 9.49 -45.45
C LEU A 506 -14.39 8.13 -45.79
N LEU A 507 -15.09 7.29 -46.56
CA LEU A 507 -14.56 6.01 -47.06
C LEU A 507 -13.32 6.23 -47.94
N MET A 508 -13.36 7.20 -48.86
CA MET A 508 -12.19 7.54 -49.69
C MET A 508 -11.02 8.05 -48.85
N LYS A 509 -11.27 8.92 -47.85
CA LYS A 509 -10.22 9.36 -46.91
C LYS A 509 -9.65 8.20 -46.12
N ASN A 510 -10.50 7.28 -45.66
CA ASN A 510 -10.09 6.09 -44.91
C ASN A 510 -9.17 5.20 -45.76
N GLN A 511 -9.52 5.00 -47.03
CA GLN A 511 -8.69 4.27 -47.98
C GLN A 511 -7.35 5.01 -48.26
N ALA A 512 -7.38 6.33 -48.44
CA ALA A 512 -6.17 7.14 -48.63
C ALA A 512 -5.23 7.05 -47.41
N TYR A 513 -5.76 7.12 -46.19
CA TYR A 513 -4.98 6.96 -44.97
C TYR A 513 -4.42 5.55 -44.81
N LYS A 514 -5.18 4.50 -45.14
CA LYS A 514 -4.66 3.12 -45.20
C LYS A 514 -3.48 2.98 -46.15
N VAL A 515 -3.54 3.62 -47.32
CA VAL A 515 -2.42 3.62 -48.28
C VAL A 515 -1.23 4.42 -47.74
N ALA A 516 -1.46 5.59 -47.13
CA ALA A 516 -0.42 6.39 -46.51
C ALA A 516 0.29 5.62 -45.37
N ILE A 517 -0.46 4.87 -44.57
CA ILE A 517 0.06 4.00 -43.51
C ILE A 517 0.98 2.93 -44.10
N LYS A 518 0.51 2.17 -45.10
CA LYS A 518 1.32 1.15 -45.77
C LYS A 518 2.61 1.72 -46.38
N LYS A 519 2.55 2.93 -46.95
CA LYS A 519 3.73 3.61 -47.51
C LYS A 519 4.73 4.01 -46.42
N ALA A 520 4.25 4.52 -45.28
CA ALA A 520 5.10 4.86 -44.14
C ALA A 520 5.73 3.60 -43.52
N GLU A 521 4.98 2.52 -43.38
CA GLU A 521 5.47 1.21 -42.93
C GLU A 521 6.55 0.65 -43.86
N ALA A 522 6.34 0.71 -45.18
CA ALA A 522 7.33 0.28 -46.16
C ALA A 522 8.60 1.15 -46.11
N SER A 523 8.47 2.46 -45.91
CA SER A 523 9.61 3.36 -45.74
C SER A 523 10.40 3.08 -44.47
N LEU A 524 9.72 2.74 -43.35
CA LEU A 524 10.38 2.32 -42.11
C LEU A 524 11.10 0.98 -42.29
N LYS A 525 10.48 0.03 -43.00
CA LYS A 525 11.08 -1.28 -43.28
C LYS A 525 12.33 -1.18 -44.15
N SER A 526 12.30 -0.37 -45.22
CA SER A 526 13.47 -0.13 -46.06
C SER A 526 14.60 0.58 -45.31
N LYS A 527 14.28 1.51 -44.39
CA LYS A 527 15.28 2.13 -43.50
C LYS A 527 15.88 1.14 -42.50
N ALA A 528 15.11 0.13 -42.06
CA ALA A 528 15.63 -0.93 -41.22
C ALA A 528 16.60 -1.84 -42.00
N GLU A 529 16.26 -2.21 -43.24
CA GLU A 529 17.06 -3.11 -44.08
C GLU A 529 18.34 -2.46 -44.65
N THR A 530 18.34 -1.14 -44.89
CA THR A 530 19.53 -0.42 -45.38
C THR A 530 20.56 -0.14 -44.27
N GLY A 531 20.23 -0.44 -43.01
CA GLY A 531 21.12 -0.27 -41.86
C GLY A 531 22.19 -1.36 -41.68
N ASP A 532 22.19 -2.44 -42.46
CA ASP A 532 22.99 -3.64 -42.17
C ASP A 532 24.49 -3.56 -42.52
N ASP A 533 24.92 -2.69 -43.45
CA ASP A 533 26.36 -2.61 -43.81
C ASP A 533 27.17 -1.71 -42.85
N LEU A 534 26.55 -0.80 -42.08
CA LEU A 534 27.20 -0.07 -40.98
C LEU A 534 27.20 -0.88 -39.67
N GLN A 535 26.24 -1.79 -39.49
CA GLN A 535 26.03 -2.54 -38.24
C GLN A 535 27.17 -3.47 -37.86
N TYR A 536 27.95 -4.02 -38.81
CA TYR A 536 29.02 -4.96 -38.43
C TYR A 536 30.12 -4.28 -37.61
N ILE A 537 30.53 -3.07 -37.99
CA ILE A 537 31.56 -2.30 -37.29
C ILE A 537 31.02 -1.80 -35.94
N ASP A 538 29.79 -1.30 -35.92
CA ASP A 538 29.14 -0.83 -34.68
C ASP A 538 28.87 -1.98 -33.70
N PHE A 539 28.54 -3.17 -34.20
CA PHE A 539 28.34 -4.36 -33.37
C PHE A 539 29.64 -4.83 -32.72
N HIS A 540 30.75 -4.86 -33.47
CA HIS A 540 32.06 -5.15 -32.90
C HIS A 540 32.51 -4.09 -31.89
N GLN A 541 32.25 -2.82 -32.17
CA GLN A 541 32.53 -1.72 -31.26
C GLN A 541 31.73 -1.88 -29.94
N LEU A 542 30.42 -2.17 -30.03
CA LEU A 542 29.58 -2.44 -28.87
C LEU A 542 30.03 -3.70 -28.11
N GLN A 543 30.49 -4.74 -28.80
CA GLN A 543 31.00 -5.95 -28.16
C GLN A 543 32.30 -5.68 -27.39
N ILE A 544 33.18 -4.83 -27.93
CA ILE A 544 34.41 -4.39 -27.26
C ILE A 544 34.06 -3.55 -26.03
N GLU A 545 33.16 -2.57 -26.16
CA GLU A 545 32.74 -1.71 -25.06
C GLU A 545 32.05 -2.50 -23.95
N ASN A 546 31.15 -3.40 -24.30
CA ASN A 546 30.48 -4.26 -23.32
C ASN A 546 31.49 -5.17 -22.60
N SER A 547 32.48 -5.73 -23.31
CA SER A 547 33.56 -6.48 -22.68
C SER A 547 34.38 -5.62 -21.70
N GLN A 548 34.63 -4.34 -22.03
CA GLN A 548 35.31 -3.41 -21.13
C GLN A 548 34.46 -3.05 -19.91
N PHE A 549 33.15 -2.85 -20.08
CA PHE A 549 32.24 -2.57 -18.96
C PHE A 549 32.11 -3.76 -18.02
N VAL A 550 32.02 -4.99 -18.55
CA VAL A 550 31.98 -6.20 -17.72
C VAL A 550 33.24 -6.31 -16.86
N LYS A 551 34.43 -6.06 -17.42
CA LYS A 551 35.68 -6.05 -16.66
C LYS A 551 35.69 -4.99 -15.55
N ARG A 552 35.25 -3.75 -15.86
CA ARG A 552 35.14 -2.69 -14.84
C ARG A 552 34.15 -3.03 -13.74
N ILE A 553 33.04 -3.70 -14.07
CA ILE A 553 32.06 -4.17 -13.10
C ILE A 553 32.67 -5.26 -12.21
N GLU A 554 33.42 -6.20 -12.78
CA GLU A 554 34.13 -7.23 -12.01
C GLU A 554 35.18 -6.63 -11.07
N GLU A 555 35.96 -5.66 -11.53
CA GLU A 555 36.93 -4.92 -10.71
C GLU A 555 36.23 -4.17 -9.56
N ALA A 556 35.16 -3.42 -9.84
CA ALA A 556 34.38 -2.72 -8.82
C ALA A 556 33.72 -3.68 -7.82
N ASN A 557 33.22 -4.83 -8.28
CA ASN A 557 32.67 -5.86 -7.42
C ASN A 557 33.74 -6.46 -6.50
N GLN A 558 34.96 -6.65 -7.00
CA GLN A 558 36.08 -7.14 -6.20
C GLN A 558 36.48 -6.13 -5.12
N GLU A 559 36.57 -4.85 -5.47
CA GLU A 559 36.81 -3.76 -4.51
C GLU A 559 35.70 -3.69 -3.45
N LEU A 560 34.44 -3.87 -3.84
CA LEU A 560 33.31 -3.91 -2.92
C LEU A 560 33.42 -5.09 -1.93
N ILE A 561 33.83 -6.27 -2.40
CA ILE A 561 34.08 -7.43 -1.53
C ILE A 561 35.20 -7.14 -0.54
N GLU A 562 36.29 -6.49 -0.97
CA GLU A 562 37.37 -6.09 -0.08
C GLU A 562 36.91 -5.09 0.98
N LEU A 563 36.17 -4.06 0.58
CA LEU A 563 35.61 -3.07 1.49
C LEU A 563 34.66 -3.71 2.49
N LYS A 564 33.79 -4.63 2.05
CA LYS A 564 32.92 -5.42 2.95
C LYS A 564 33.73 -6.25 3.93
N ARG A 565 34.82 -6.89 3.50
CA ARG A 565 35.74 -7.61 4.40
C ARG A 565 36.44 -6.69 5.41
N ARG A 566 36.83 -5.48 5.00
CA ARG A 566 37.42 -4.47 5.91
C ARG A 566 36.38 -4.01 6.93
N ALA A 567 35.19 -3.61 6.47
CA ALA A 567 34.07 -3.20 7.30
C ALA A 567 33.67 -4.29 8.32
N GLY A 568 33.54 -5.55 7.88
CA GLY A 568 33.22 -6.68 8.76
C GLY A 568 34.29 -6.92 9.82
N ARG A 569 35.59 -6.78 9.48
CA ARG A 569 36.68 -6.85 10.47
C ARG A 569 36.58 -5.74 11.50
N THR A 570 36.37 -4.49 11.08
CA THR A 570 36.18 -3.36 11.99
C THR A 570 34.97 -3.53 12.91
N VAL A 571 33.84 -4.03 12.40
CA VAL A 571 32.66 -4.32 13.22
C VAL A 571 32.94 -5.42 14.24
N LYS A 572 33.65 -6.48 13.86
CA LYS A 572 34.06 -7.55 14.80
C LYS A 572 34.95 -6.99 15.91
N ILE A 573 35.92 -6.15 15.56
CA ILE A 573 36.79 -5.48 16.54
C ILE A 573 35.96 -4.58 17.46
N LEU A 574 35.07 -3.76 16.90
CA LEU A 574 34.20 -2.86 17.67
C LEU A 574 33.32 -3.64 18.66
N ASN A 575 32.73 -4.75 18.24
CA ASN A 575 31.91 -5.60 19.11
C ASN A 575 32.74 -6.25 20.22
N ASN A 576 33.97 -6.67 19.94
CA ASN A 576 34.89 -7.19 20.97
C ASN A 576 35.26 -6.09 21.98
N MET A 577 35.55 -4.87 21.51
CA MET A 577 35.82 -3.73 22.38
C MET A 577 34.61 -3.37 23.22
N LYS A 578 33.40 -3.40 22.65
CA LYS A 578 32.13 -3.16 23.38
C LYS A 578 31.91 -4.20 24.48
N LYS A 579 32.17 -5.48 24.21
CA LYS A 579 32.11 -6.55 25.23
C LYS A 579 33.10 -6.32 26.36
N LYS A 580 34.35 -5.97 26.02
CA LYS A 580 35.39 -5.66 27.02
C LYS A 580 35.04 -4.41 27.85
N LEU A 581 34.46 -3.40 27.21
CA LEU A 581 33.97 -2.21 27.91
C LEU A 581 32.83 -2.57 28.87
N SER A 582 31.89 -3.41 28.45
CA SER A 582 30.80 -3.84 29.33
C SER A 582 31.27 -4.67 30.53
N SER A 583 32.27 -5.55 30.35
CA SER A 583 32.83 -6.32 31.46
C SER A 583 33.57 -5.41 32.45
N LEU A 584 34.41 -4.50 31.95
CA LEU A 584 35.11 -3.53 32.80
C LEU A 584 34.14 -2.58 33.51
N THR A 585 33.04 -2.20 32.86
CA THR A 585 32.01 -1.36 33.49
C THR A 585 31.27 -2.12 34.60
N ALA A 586 31.01 -3.42 34.40
CA ALA A 586 30.40 -4.26 35.43
C ALA A 586 31.37 -4.49 36.61
N GLU A 587 32.65 -4.73 36.34
CA GLU A 587 33.70 -4.83 37.37
C GLU A 587 33.85 -3.52 38.14
N ALA A 588 33.86 -2.37 37.46
CA ALA A 588 33.92 -1.07 38.11
C ALA A 588 32.72 -0.84 39.06
N LYS A 589 31.50 -1.18 38.64
CA LYS A 589 30.31 -1.10 39.50
C LYS A 589 30.40 -2.04 40.70
N PHE A 590 30.84 -3.27 40.50
CA PHE A 590 31.03 -4.23 41.59
C PHE A 590 32.03 -3.71 42.62
N LEU A 591 33.17 -3.18 42.16
CA LEU A 591 34.18 -2.59 43.04
C LEU A 591 33.67 -1.33 43.75
N GLU A 592 32.88 -0.48 43.08
CA GLU A 592 32.25 0.67 43.72
C GLU A 592 31.31 0.24 44.86
N ASP A 593 30.51 -0.80 44.66
CA ASP A 593 29.61 -1.32 45.68
C ASP A 593 30.38 -2.01 46.83
N GLU A 594 31.44 -2.76 46.53
CA GLU A 594 32.32 -3.35 47.54
C GLU A 594 33.04 -2.27 48.36
N ILE A 595 33.48 -1.18 47.73
CA ILE A 595 34.07 -0.03 48.43
C ILE A 595 33.05 0.63 49.36
N LYS A 596 31.78 0.80 48.92
CA LYS A 596 30.71 1.34 49.78
C LYS A 596 30.47 0.43 50.99
N GLU A 597 30.38 -0.88 50.78
CA GLU A 597 30.17 -1.85 51.86
C GLU A 597 31.34 -1.85 52.85
N ARG A 598 32.58 -1.89 52.37
CA ARG A 598 33.78 -1.82 53.22
C ARG A 598 33.85 -0.50 54.01
N LYS A 599 33.46 0.63 53.42
CA LYS A 599 33.38 1.93 54.14
C LYS A 599 32.33 1.90 55.24
N ALA A 600 31.17 1.29 55.00
CA ALA A 600 30.13 1.13 56.03
C ALA A 600 30.61 0.23 57.18
N MET A 601 31.30 -0.87 56.85
CA MET A 601 31.92 -1.75 57.86
C MET A 601 32.99 -1.04 58.68
N LEU A 602 33.85 -0.25 58.02
CA LEU A 602 34.86 0.55 58.72
C LEU A 602 34.22 1.53 59.70
N ALA A 603 33.20 2.29 59.28
CA ALA A 603 32.49 3.21 60.15
C ALA A 603 31.87 2.52 61.38
N LYS A 604 31.34 1.30 61.21
CA LYS A 604 30.82 0.49 62.33
C LYS A 604 31.96 0.06 63.27
N THR A 605 33.07 -0.43 62.74
CA THR A 605 34.22 -0.82 63.57
C THR A 605 34.83 0.35 64.31
N GLU A 606 34.90 1.53 63.69
CA GLU A 606 35.35 2.77 64.35
C GLU A 606 34.43 3.13 65.53
N HIS A 607 33.11 3.03 65.33
CA HIS A 607 32.14 3.22 66.41
C HIS A 607 32.29 2.19 67.54
N ASP A 608 32.46 0.91 67.21
CA ASP A 608 32.67 -0.16 68.17
C ASP A 608 33.97 0.03 68.96
N ILE A 609 35.04 0.49 68.31
CA ILE A 609 36.32 0.82 68.98
C ILE A 609 36.11 1.93 70.02
N VAL A 610 35.41 3.01 69.65
CA VAL A 610 35.10 4.09 70.59
C VAL A 610 34.35 3.55 71.81
N LYS A 611 33.30 2.75 71.58
CA LYS A 611 32.51 2.14 72.65
C LYS A 611 33.35 1.24 73.58
N VAL A 612 34.18 0.37 73.01
CA VAL A 612 35.07 -0.51 73.78
C VAL A 612 36.09 0.29 74.59
N VAL A 613 36.60 1.40 74.04
CA VAL A 613 37.51 2.30 74.78
C VAL A 613 36.79 2.96 75.96
N GLU A 614 35.56 3.43 75.78
CA GLU A 614 34.74 3.98 76.87
C GLU A 614 34.46 2.95 77.97
N GLU A 615 34.05 1.74 77.58
CA GLU A 615 33.82 0.61 78.50
C GLU A 615 35.10 0.23 79.25
N LYS A 616 36.25 0.18 78.55
CA LYS A 616 37.57 -0.09 79.16
C LYS A 616 37.95 0.98 80.18
N GLU A 617 37.73 2.26 79.87
CA GLU A 617 38.03 3.35 80.81
C GLU A 617 37.07 3.34 82.00
N ALA A 618 35.79 2.98 81.81
CA ALA A 618 34.83 2.77 82.90
C ALA A 618 35.26 1.61 83.82
N ALA A 619 35.60 0.45 83.25
CA ALA A 619 36.10 -0.70 83.99
C ALA A 619 37.42 -0.40 84.71
N ARG A 620 38.32 0.40 84.11
CA ARG A 620 39.55 0.87 84.79
C ARG A 620 39.24 1.75 86.00
N LYS A 621 38.28 2.67 85.88
CA LYS A 621 37.83 3.51 87.02
C LYS A 621 37.23 2.65 88.12
N GLU A 622 36.41 1.66 87.78
CA GLU A 622 35.81 0.72 88.73
C GLU A 622 36.87 -0.14 89.42
N HIS A 623 37.79 -0.74 88.67
CA HIS A 623 38.91 -1.51 89.22
C HIS A 623 39.79 -0.65 90.14
N LYS A 624 40.01 0.63 89.81
CA LYS A 624 40.71 1.58 90.70
C LYS A 624 39.94 1.83 92.00
N LYS A 625 38.59 1.95 91.94
CA LYS A 625 37.73 2.08 93.13
C LYS A 625 37.76 0.81 93.98
N LEU A 626 37.57 -0.37 93.39
CA LEU A 626 37.64 -1.66 94.07
C LEU A 626 39.01 -1.89 94.71
N ARG A 627 40.11 -1.53 94.01
CA ARG A 627 41.46 -1.59 94.57
C ARG A 627 41.67 -0.62 95.74
N ALA A 628 41.04 0.55 95.72
CA ALA A 628 41.05 1.49 96.84
C ALA A 628 40.23 0.94 98.03
N GLN A 629 39.06 0.37 97.79
CA GLN A 629 38.23 -0.29 98.81
C GLN A 629 38.93 -1.52 99.41
N SER A 630 39.57 -2.35 98.60
CA SER A 630 40.38 -3.48 99.06
C SER A 630 41.58 -3.04 99.92
N ARG A 631 42.16 -1.85 99.67
CA ARG A 631 43.19 -1.26 100.54
C ARG A 631 42.64 -0.68 101.84
N GLN A 632 41.34 -0.38 101.91
CA GLN A 632 40.68 0.18 103.10
C GLN A 632 40.12 -0.89 104.05
N SER A 633 40.10 -2.17 103.64
CA SER A 633 39.74 -3.29 104.52
C SER A 633 41.03 -4.01 104.99
N PRO A 634 41.55 -3.70 106.20
CA PRO A 634 42.78 -4.31 106.72
C PRO A 634 42.63 -5.77 107.17
N GLU A 635 41.45 -6.38 107.01
CA GLU A 635 41.17 -7.75 107.41
C GLU A 635 40.84 -8.62 106.18
N MET A 636 41.73 -8.59 105.18
CA MET A 636 41.62 -9.43 103.99
C MET A 636 42.93 -10.22 103.79
N PRO A 637 42.93 -11.56 104.00
CA PRO A 637 44.13 -12.39 103.88
C PRO A 637 44.73 -12.29 102.47
N GLN A 638 46.06 -12.14 102.37
CA GLN A 638 46.72 -12.10 101.07
C GLN A 638 46.73 -13.48 100.41
N VAL A 639 46.88 -13.52 99.08
CA VAL A 639 47.02 -14.78 98.33
C VAL A 639 48.17 -15.63 98.88
N VAL A 640 49.25 -14.99 99.34
CA VAL A 640 50.37 -15.67 100.01
C VAL A 640 49.92 -16.28 101.33
N ASP A 641 49.10 -15.59 102.13
CA ASP A 641 48.55 -16.14 103.38
C ASP A 641 47.64 -17.34 103.09
N TYR A 642 46.81 -17.28 102.05
CA TYR A 642 45.97 -18.42 101.62
C TYR A 642 46.83 -19.60 101.13
N VAL A 643 47.88 -19.33 100.35
CA VAL A 643 48.81 -20.36 99.88
C VAL A 643 49.60 -20.97 101.03
N SER A 644 50.05 -20.17 102.00
CA SER A 644 50.72 -20.63 103.21
C SER A 644 49.77 -21.45 104.10
N GLN A 645 48.54 -20.98 104.33
CA GLN A 645 47.51 -21.74 105.04
C GLN A 645 47.20 -23.08 104.33
N LYS A 646 47.20 -23.09 103.00
CA LYS A 646 46.98 -24.30 102.21
C LYS A 646 48.19 -25.24 102.25
N ALA A 647 49.41 -24.71 102.30
CA ALA A 647 50.64 -25.48 102.48
C ALA A 647 50.70 -26.11 103.89
N GLU A 648 50.38 -25.34 104.93
CA GLU A 648 50.24 -25.84 106.31
C GLU A 648 49.17 -26.94 106.39
N ALA A 649 48.03 -26.77 105.71
CA ALA A 649 47.00 -27.80 105.63
C ALA A 649 47.54 -29.10 104.99
N TYR A 650 48.35 -29.01 103.91
CA TYR A 650 48.99 -30.17 103.30
C TYR A 650 50.03 -30.84 104.21
N GLU A 651 50.84 -30.07 104.93
CA GLU A 651 51.80 -30.62 105.90
C GLU A 651 51.10 -31.33 107.05
N LEU A 652 50.03 -30.74 107.59
CA LEU A 652 49.21 -31.35 108.64
C LEU A 652 48.52 -32.62 108.13
N GLU A 653 48.03 -32.67 106.89
CA GLU A 653 47.49 -33.88 106.28
C GLU A 653 48.56 -34.97 106.10
N ALA A 654 49.78 -34.59 105.70
CA ALA A 654 50.90 -35.53 105.59
C ALA A 654 51.31 -36.09 106.95
N GLN A 655 51.35 -35.25 107.99
CA GLN A 655 51.60 -35.67 109.37
C GLN A 655 50.49 -36.62 109.86
N LYS A 656 49.23 -36.29 109.60
CA LYS A 656 48.08 -37.15 109.92
C LYS A 656 48.23 -38.53 109.27
N ARG A 657 48.54 -38.60 107.97
CA ARG A 657 48.78 -39.88 107.27
C ARG A 657 49.95 -40.68 107.84
N ASN A 658 51.01 -39.99 108.28
CA ASN A 658 52.17 -40.64 108.89
C ASN A 658 51.82 -41.22 110.27
N TRP A 659 51.05 -40.49 111.07
CA TRP A 659 50.52 -40.98 112.34
C TRP A 659 49.52 -42.14 112.14
N GLU A 660 48.65 -42.07 111.13
CA GLU A 660 47.76 -43.17 110.76
C GLU A 660 48.54 -44.45 110.40
N ARG A 661 49.63 -44.34 109.62
CA ARG A 661 50.53 -45.48 109.36
C ARG A 661 51.21 -46.02 110.62
N LYS A 662 51.65 -45.15 111.54
CA LYS A 662 52.24 -45.59 112.82
C LYS A 662 51.21 -46.32 113.68
N VAL A 663 49.97 -45.85 113.72
CA VAL A 663 48.86 -46.53 114.40
C VAL A 663 48.54 -47.86 113.74
N GLU A 664 48.59 -47.95 112.42
CA GLU A 664 48.36 -49.20 111.69
C GLU A 664 49.49 -50.22 111.91
N LEU A 665 50.75 -49.78 111.96
CA LEU A 665 51.89 -50.63 112.34
C LEU A 665 51.77 -51.11 113.80
N ALA A 666 51.39 -50.22 114.72
CA ALA A 666 51.14 -50.58 116.12
C ALA A 666 49.97 -51.57 116.26
N ARG A 667 48.88 -51.38 115.51
CA ARG A 667 47.77 -52.35 115.43
C ARG A 667 48.21 -53.68 114.83
N ARG A 668 49.04 -53.68 113.78
CA ARG A 668 49.59 -54.91 113.20
C ARG A 668 50.50 -55.65 114.18
N SER A 669 51.32 -54.95 114.97
CA SER A 669 52.14 -55.58 116.03
C SER A 669 51.32 -56.18 117.17
N VAL A 670 50.18 -55.57 117.52
CA VAL A 670 49.23 -56.13 118.50
C VAL A 670 48.53 -57.37 117.93
N VAL A 671 48.20 -57.39 116.64
CA VAL A 671 47.58 -58.55 115.97
C VAL A 671 48.58 -59.70 115.77
N THR A 672 49.87 -59.44 115.53
CA THR A 672 50.90 -60.51 115.53
C THR A 672 51.25 -61.00 116.94
N ALA A 673 51.22 -60.14 117.96
CA ALA A 673 51.32 -60.56 119.37
C ALA A 673 50.13 -61.43 119.80
N ALA A 674 48.90 -61.07 119.40
CA ALA A 674 47.69 -61.88 119.65
C ALA A 674 47.65 -63.22 118.89
N ARG A 675 48.48 -63.41 117.86
CA ARG A 675 48.59 -64.67 117.10
C ARG A 675 49.64 -65.64 117.69
N LEU A 676 50.57 -65.11 118.50
CA LEU A 676 51.51 -65.86 119.34
C LEU A 676 50.90 -66.28 120.70
N GLU A 677 49.74 -65.73 121.08
CA GLU A 677 48.89 -66.18 122.21
C GLU A 677 47.88 -67.28 121.83
N ARG A 678 48.24 -68.18 120.90
CA ARG A 678 47.87 -69.58 121.14
C ARG A 678 48.87 -70.08 122.19
N CYS A 679 48.39 -70.73 123.26
CA CYS A 679 49.10 -71.73 124.10
C CYS A 679 49.10 -71.55 125.63
N SER A 680 48.27 -70.69 126.24
CA SER A 680 47.96 -70.81 127.68
C SER A 680 46.51 -70.45 128.00
N ASN A 681 45.85 -71.35 128.74
CA ASN A 681 44.51 -71.25 129.34
C ASN A 681 43.30 -71.60 128.45
N MET A 682 43.07 -72.92 128.39
CA MET A 682 41.73 -73.51 128.31
C MET A 682 40.92 -73.17 129.58
N ALA A 683 39.69 -72.68 129.43
CA ALA A 683 38.48 -73.15 130.12
C ALA A 683 37.29 -72.17 129.97
N CYS A 684 36.27 -72.64 129.23
CA CYS A 684 34.81 -72.47 129.36
C CYS A 684 34.21 -71.79 130.62
N PRO A 685 32.88 -71.47 130.65
CA PRO A 685 32.00 -71.00 129.56
C PRO A 685 30.90 -69.97 130.02
N PHE A 686 30.13 -69.48 129.03
CA PHE A 686 28.66 -69.31 129.05
C PHE A 686 28.01 -67.99 129.55
N VAL A 687 27.24 -67.35 128.63
CA VAL A 687 25.84 -66.85 128.79
C VAL A 687 25.52 -65.34 128.61
N ILE A 688 24.74 -65.12 127.54
CA ILE A 688 23.64 -64.17 127.27
C ILE A 688 23.93 -62.74 126.74
N ILE A 689 23.23 -62.53 125.61
CA ILE A 689 23.08 -61.39 124.71
C ILE A 689 21.95 -60.47 125.21
N ALA A 690 22.14 -59.14 125.18
CA ALA A 690 21.11 -58.16 124.77
C ALA A 690 21.56 -56.68 124.87
N ARG A 691 21.15 -55.89 123.85
CA ARG A 691 20.77 -54.45 123.90
C ARG A 691 21.93 -53.43 124.04
N ARG A 692 21.91 -52.20 123.48
CA ARG A 692 20.81 -51.31 123.09
C ARG A 692 21.35 -50.06 122.32
N LYS A 693 20.56 -49.61 121.33
CA LYS A 693 20.11 -48.23 121.04
C LYS A 693 21.08 -47.06 120.77
N GLY A 694 20.74 -46.36 119.68
CA GLY A 694 20.42 -44.92 119.65
C GLY A 694 21.50 -44.03 119.01
N ALA A 695 21.21 -42.97 118.25
CA ALA A 695 19.96 -42.32 117.84
C ALA A 695 20.23 -41.41 116.62
N ARG A 696 19.17 -41.13 115.87
CA ARG A 696 19.04 -40.11 114.80
C ARG A 696 19.13 -38.69 115.37
N LEU A 697 19.42 -37.70 114.50
CA LEU A 697 18.54 -36.54 114.27
C LEU A 697 18.90 -35.78 112.97
N LYS A 698 17.89 -35.07 112.46
CA LYS A 698 17.72 -34.47 111.12
C LYS A 698 17.67 -32.94 111.24
N HIS A 699 18.12 -32.25 110.18
CA HIS A 699 17.62 -30.94 109.65
C HIS A 699 17.72 -29.70 110.57
N PRO A 700 17.43 -28.44 110.11
CA PRO A 700 16.92 -27.96 108.81
C PRO A 700 17.64 -26.74 108.19
N ASN A 701 17.18 -26.33 107.01
CA ASN A 701 17.33 -24.99 106.41
C ASN A 701 16.67 -23.90 107.27
N GLN A 702 17.25 -22.68 107.29
CA GLN A 702 16.60 -21.39 106.94
C GLN A 702 17.49 -20.19 107.33
N PHE A 703 17.46 -19.17 106.45
CA PHE A 703 18.15 -17.86 106.39
C PHE A 703 19.56 -17.81 105.83
#